data_AF-A0A4Q6B0W5-F1
#
_entry.id   AF-A0A4Q6B0W5-F1
#
_cell.length_a   1.000
_cell.length_b   1.000
_cell.length_c   1.000
_cell.angle_alpha   90.00
_cell.angle_beta   90.00
_cell.angle_gamma   90.00
#
_symmetry.space_group_name_H-M   'P 1'
#
loop_
_entity.id
_entity.type
_entity.pdbx_description
1 polymer ?
#
loop_
_entity_poly.entity_id
_entity_poly.type
_entity_poly.pdbx_seq_one_letter_code
_entity_poly.pdbx_strand_id
1 'polypeptide(L)'
;MAQRTLTGTLTIPSNEPSAGGVYTDISIQLFLMDDQGVETQIDSHDIPTTNDYSFTFDDLGQQALVKIARTSTGTVLSSTPARGVLPRSFLLPSTDPAFYTDFKVTNYLWDAGLSILATASRTRALATEIMEGVLKANVQGVVPFQVNHVTPLTPTPDAYLHTGTIALVAYSLGYYLEKNPLALNTTQVGAKLYTLLQFLTRRINITGHGLITAGQGQYVNGNFDPSYVDGKAHTVDNILAFFAYKQAGKVLNGYFDAAAEDLYSVIMVKLWEPIGQYFHGGFEADGQTFLPDNLETQVLGLFMLKEQGELVKSSQVLSRIESTYACVDTVNGVSAYKATQADTSVWFEGSYMVAVCYRKMNNSTKYGQIVKALNRFLQADGSFQFGVIKDGQYQVKTWESVGSTAWSILANKFPTDVFTIRDTASVPPGVINIHINSRYENTFFNQTCPTGTTAQPFVYYCPVGYMYHNLFQSVVDSNAQDFVNDFGQSLANQYGVCQVPFTHFNTYQSGVYQKQGCGSGLIGTFYTVEVQPGTFGSYVSVQDANDQATAWIIANGQTLANQNGSCVANIQYVSLSVILSSFPGQFGDEIYATAYASQPVQTNVDLNYDYGPFNQFYGNADITIQAGASNSQSVLVTTVPSGEGDFYVCQSILSVTPTSYGNQVYI
;
A
#
# COMPACT_ATOMS: atom_id res chain seq x y z
N MET A 1 -26.68 6.09 44.27
CA MET A 1 -25.20 6.14 44.20
C MET A 1 -24.70 4.76 44.55
N ALA A 2 -23.84 4.17 43.73
CA ALA A 2 -23.27 2.87 44.05
C ALA A 2 -22.12 3.10 45.03
N GLN A 3 -22.19 2.53 46.23
CA GLN A 3 -21.04 2.49 47.12
C GLN A 3 -20.01 1.51 46.55
N ARG A 4 -18.76 1.96 46.48
CA ARG A 4 -17.64 1.13 46.06
C ARG A 4 -16.71 0.91 47.24
N THR A 5 -16.28 -0.33 47.41
CA THR A 5 -15.26 -0.70 48.39
C THR A 5 -13.95 -1.02 47.66
N LEU A 6 -12.88 -0.34 48.07
CA LEU A 6 -11.52 -0.68 47.69
C LEU A 6 -10.87 -1.45 48.83
N THR A 7 -10.26 -2.58 48.52
CA THR A 7 -9.48 -3.36 49.48
C THR A 7 -8.13 -3.71 48.88
N GLY A 8 -7.11 -3.84 49.71
CA GLY A 8 -5.81 -4.33 49.28
C GLY A 8 -4.91 -4.68 50.45
N THR A 9 -3.76 -5.23 50.12
CA THR A 9 -2.71 -5.58 51.07
C THR A 9 -1.45 -4.77 50.74
N LEU A 10 -0.72 -4.37 51.77
CA LEU A 10 0.46 -3.51 51.71
C LEU A 10 1.71 -4.36 51.94
N THR A 11 2.81 -3.94 51.31
CA THR A 11 4.13 -4.46 51.65
C THR A 11 4.92 -3.32 52.28
N ILE A 12 5.13 -3.40 53.59
CA ILE A 12 5.82 -2.35 54.35
C ILE A 12 7.19 -2.89 54.79
N PRO A 13 8.28 -2.11 54.60
CA PRO A 13 9.61 -2.49 55.08
C PRO A 13 9.61 -2.83 56.57
N SER A 14 10.35 -3.86 56.97
CA SER A 14 10.38 -4.36 58.34
C SER A 14 11.00 -3.38 59.35
N ASN A 15 11.69 -2.34 58.87
CA ASN A 15 12.29 -1.29 59.69
C ASN A 15 11.37 -0.08 59.93
N GLU A 16 10.13 -0.09 59.40
CA GLU A 16 9.19 1.00 59.69
C GLU A 16 8.76 0.98 61.17
N PRO A 17 8.82 2.13 61.87
CA PRO A 17 8.45 2.21 63.28
C PRO A 17 6.98 1.81 63.48
N SER A 18 6.74 0.94 64.46
CA SER A 18 5.39 0.54 64.86
C SER A 18 5.25 0.46 66.37
N ALA A 19 4.04 0.71 66.86
CA ALA A 19 3.66 0.60 68.26
C ALA A 19 2.25 0.02 68.35
N GLY A 20 2.04 -0.97 69.23
CA GLY A 20 0.70 -1.55 69.44
C GLY A 20 0.10 -2.24 68.21
N GLY A 21 0.93 -2.71 67.27
CA GLY A 21 0.44 -3.34 66.03
C GLY A 21 -0.01 -2.34 64.95
N VAL A 22 0.43 -1.08 65.03
CA VAL A 22 0.16 -0.03 64.04
C VAL A 22 1.46 0.71 63.72
N TYR A 23 1.67 1.06 62.47
CA TYR A 23 2.83 1.88 62.08
C TYR A 23 2.63 3.34 62.51
N THR A 24 3.65 3.95 63.11
CA THR A 24 3.47 5.22 63.85
C THR A 24 3.71 6.49 63.04
N ASP A 25 4.32 6.37 61.86
CA ASP A 25 4.70 7.53 61.02
C ASP A 25 4.21 7.41 59.58
N ILE A 26 3.31 6.47 59.30
CA ILE A 26 2.72 6.30 57.97
C ILE A 26 1.21 6.10 58.09
N SER A 27 0.49 6.74 57.18
CA SER A 27 -0.95 6.57 57.02
C SER A 27 -1.25 6.14 55.60
N ILE A 28 -2.37 5.44 55.44
CA ILE A 28 -2.96 5.20 54.14
C ILE A 28 -4.10 6.19 53.92
N GLN A 29 -4.16 6.76 52.72
CA GLN A 29 -5.02 7.90 52.37
C GLN A 29 -5.78 7.57 51.09
N LEU A 30 -7.08 7.84 51.07
CA LEU A 30 -7.91 7.75 49.88
C LEU A 30 -8.07 9.15 49.27
N PHE A 31 -7.75 9.26 47.99
CA PHE A 31 -7.97 10.44 47.18
C PHE A 31 -8.95 10.12 46.05
N LEU A 32 -9.80 11.09 45.72
CA LEU A 32 -10.55 11.10 44.46
C LEU A 32 -9.94 12.16 43.54
N MET A 33 -9.62 11.75 42.32
CA MET A 33 -9.17 12.65 41.26
C MET A 33 -10.35 12.98 40.34
N ASP A 34 -10.62 14.27 40.18
CA ASP A 34 -11.65 14.77 39.28
C ASP A 34 -11.21 14.74 37.80
N ASP A 35 -12.12 15.15 36.92
CA ASP A 35 -11.88 15.23 35.47
C ASP A 35 -10.85 16.31 35.09
N GLN A 36 -10.53 17.23 36.00
CA GLN A 36 -9.48 18.24 35.83
C GLN A 36 -8.11 17.76 36.32
N GLY A 37 -8.03 16.54 36.87
CA GLY A 37 -6.82 15.96 37.45
C GLY A 37 -6.51 16.46 38.86
N VAL A 38 -7.46 17.13 39.52
CA VAL A 38 -7.31 17.60 40.90
C VAL A 38 -7.62 16.46 41.84
N GLU A 39 -6.66 16.12 42.69
CA GLU A 39 -6.81 15.08 43.71
C GLU A 39 -7.31 15.71 45.02
N THR A 40 -8.42 15.19 45.54
CA THR A 40 -8.97 15.57 46.83
C THR A 40 -8.89 14.39 47.78
N GLN A 41 -8.22 14.55 48.92
CA GLN A 41 -8.23 13.54 49.98
C GLN A 41 -9.63 13.49 50.58
N ILE A 42 -10.23 12.30 50.61
CA ILE A 42 -11.57 12.10 51.17
C ILE A 42 -11.57 11.20 52.41
N ASP A 43 -10.53 10.40 52.60
CA ASP A 43 -10.40 9.53 53.76
C ASP A 43 -8.93 9.24 54.11
N SER A 44 -8.66 8.84 55.35
CA SER A 44 -7.34 8.38 55.79
C SER A 44 -7.42 7.52 57.04
N HIS A 45 -6.62 6.45 57.05
CA HIS A 45 -6.50 5.52 58.15
C HIS A 45 -5.04 5.30 58.55
N ASP A 46 -4.82 4.98 59.82
CA ASP A 46 -3.55 4.40 60.27
C ASP A 46 -3.39 3.00 59.69
N ILE A 47 -2.15 2.56 59.47
CA ILE A 47 -1.88 1.25 58.86
C ILE A 47 -1.64 0.19 59.95
N PRO A 48 -2.51 -0.83 60.07
CA PRO A 48 -2.27 -1.95 60.98
C PRO A 48 -1.13 -2.84 60.47
N THR A 49 -0.41 -3.52 61.36
CA THR A 49 0.65 -4.49 60.99
C THR A 49 0.12 -5.76 60.31
N THR A 50 -1.20 -5.92 60.19
CA THR A 50 -1.81 -6.94 59.30
C THR A 50 -1.61 -6.59 57.82
N ASN A 51 -1.26 -5.33 57.53
CA ASN A 51 -1.03 -4.77 56.20
C ASN A 51 -2.25 -4.77 55.26
N ASP A 52 -3.45 -5.05 55.74
CA ASP A 52 -4.66 -4.95 54.93
C ASP A 52 -5.34 -3.59 55.11
N TYR A 53 -5.94 -3.07 54.04
CA TYR A 53 -6.75 -1.86 54.08
C TYR A 53 -8.08 -2.06 53.37
N SER A 54 -9.07 -1.26 53.80
CA SER A 54 -10.35 -1.12 53.13
C SER A 54 -10.82 0.33 53.20
N PHE A 55 -11.35 0.84 52.10
CA PHE A 55 -12.08 2.09 52.03
C PHE A 55 -13.44 1.85 51.38
N THR A 56 -14.47 2.52 51.88
CA THR A 56 -15.79 2.56 51.23
C THR A 56 -16.15 4.01 50.96
N PHE A 57 -16.52 4.32 49.73
CA PHE A 57 -16.83 5.67 49.29
C PHE A 57 -17.94 5.65 48.23
N ASP A 58 -18.53 6.82 48.02
CA ASP A 58 -19.52 7.00 46.96
C ASP A 58 -18.83 7.07 45.60
N ASP A 59 -19.16 6.15 44.70
CA ASP A 59 -18.60 6.15 43.35
C ASP A 59 -19.37 7.16 42.47
N LEU A 60 -18.75 8.34 42.30
CA LEU A 60 -19.24 9.42 41.44
C LEU A 60 -18.59 9.40 40.05
N GLY A 61 -17.85 8.35 39.69
CA GLY A 61 -17.14 8.23 38.40
C GLY A 61 -15.73 8.84 38.37
N GLN A 62 -15.26 9.38 39.50
CA GLN A 62 -13.90 9.90 39.69
C GLN A 62 -12.87 8.77 39.80
N GLN A 63 -11.59 9.06 39.55
CA GLN A 63 -10.53 8.07 39.79
C GLN A 63 -10.18 8.02 41.27
N ALA A 64 -10.31 6.84 41.88
CA ALA A 64 -9.87 6.62 43.25
C ALA A 64 -8.39 6.22 43.30
N LEU A 65 -7.61 6.91 44.12
CA LEU A 65 -6.20 6.67 44.36
C LEU A 65 -5.97 6.39 45.84
N VAL A 66 -5.19 5.36 46.13
CA VAL A 66 -4.74 5.06 47.48
C VAL A 66 -3.27 5.43 47.61
N LYS A 67 -2.96 6.31 48.56
CA LYS A 67 -1.61 6.80 48.81
C LYS A 67 -1.14 6.39 50.19
N ILE A 68 0.14 6.06 50.30
CA ILE A 68 0.83 5.91 51.59
C ILE A 68 1.64 7.18 51.77
N ALA A 69 1.47 7.86 52.91
CA ALA A 69 2.20 9.09 53.20
C ALA A 69 2.72 9.10 54.63
N ARG A 70 3.87 9.77 54.81
CA ARG A 70 4.42 10.08 56.12
C ARG A 70 3.48 11.01 56.87
N THR A 71 3.05 10.65 58.07
CA THR A 71 2.16 11.51 58.87
C THR A 71 2.91 12.75 59.38
N SER A 72 4.21 12.61 59.66
CA SER A 72 5.04 13.72 60.15
C SER A 72 5.36 14.79 59.10
N THR A 73 5.51 14.41 57.83
CA THR A 73 5.96 15.33 56.76
C THR A 73 4.94 15.55 55.65
N GLY A 74 3.90 14.72 55.56
CA GLY A 74 2.97 14.67 54.43
C GLY A 74 3.60 14.09 53.15
N THR A 75 4.83 13.57 53.21
CA THR A 75 5.51 13.02 52.03
C THR A 75 4.82 11.75 51.57
N VAL A 76 4.31 11.75 50.33
CA VAL A 76 3.77 10.56 49.68
C VAL A 76 4.91 9.59 49.38
N LEU A 77 4.86 8.41 50.00
CA LEU A 77 5.82 7.32 49.84
C LEU A 77 5.47 6.41 48.66
N SER A 78 4.16 6.20 48.44
CA SER A 78 3.65 5.36 47.36
C SER A 78 2.22 5.76 47.00
N SER A 79 1.80 5.44 45.78
CA SER A 79 0.44 5.63 45.29
C SER A 79 0.06 4.46 44.40
N THR A 80 -1.19 4.01 44.48
CA THR A 80 -1.75 3.15 43.43
C THR A 80 -1.75 3.91 42.10
N PRO A 81 -1.53 3.23 40.96
CA PRO A 81 -1.70 3.86 39.65
C PRO A 81 -3.18 4.23 39.46
N ALA A 82 -3.41 5.34 38.76
CA ALA A 82 -4.74 5.69 38.30
C ALA A 82 -5.17 4.65 37.25
N ARG A 83 -6.27 3.93 37.48
CA ARG A 83 -6.64 2.84 36.57
C ARG A 83 -7.27 3.38 35.31
N GLY A 84 -6.76 3.00 34.15
CA GLY A 84 -7.36 3.36 32.87
C GLY A 84 -7.34 4.86 32.61
N VAL A 85 -6.26 5.54 32.97
CA VAL A 85 -6.00 6.93 32.59
C VAL A 85 -5.25 6.94 31.26
N LEU A 86 -5.62 7.89 30.41
CA LEU A 86 -4.97 8.12 29.14
C LEU A 86 -3.89 9.21 29.27
N PRO A 87 -2.83 9.18 28.45
CA PRO A 87 -1.86 10.26 28.44
C PRO A 87 -2.52 11.52 27.89
N ARG A 88 -2.24 12.70 28.45
CA ARG A 88 -2.69 13.96 27.83
C ARG A 88 -1.98 14.14 26.50
N SER A 89 -2.71 14.44 25.44
CA SER A 89 -2.11 14.59 24.11
C SER A 89 -1.05 15.68 24.06
N PHE A 90 -1.29 16.77 24.79
CA PHE A 90 -0.38 17.91 24.89
C PHE A 90 -0.13 18.32 26.34
N LEU A 91 1.08 18.78 26.62
CA LEU A 91 1.38 19.58 27.81
C LEU A 91 1.31 21.06 27.43
N LEU A 92 0.40 21.80 28.07
CA LEU A 92 0.22 23.22 27.78
C LEU A 92 0.88 24.07 28.88
N PRO A 93 1.56 25.17 28.50
CA PRO A 93 1.99 26.16 29.47
C PRO A 93 0.75 26.92 30.01
N SER A 94 0.78 27.30 31.28
CA SER A 94 -0.32 28.05 31.93
C SER A 94 -0.58 29.43 31.32
N THR A 95 0.35 29.92 30.50
CA THR A 95 0.23 31.18 29.77
C THR A 95 -0.56 31.06 28.46
N ASP A 96 -0.82 29.85 27.95
CA ASP A 96 -1.63 29.66 26.74
C ASP A 96 -3.12 29.67 27.10
N PRO A 97 -3.98 30.43 26.39
CA PRO A 97 -5.42 30.47 26.67
C PRO A 97 -6.10 29.09 26.66
N ALA A 98 -5.62 28.14 25.85
CA ALA A 98 -6.16 26.79 25.80
C ALA A 98 -5.96 26.01 27.12
N PHE A 99 -5.02 26.44 27.97
CA PHE A 99 -4.81 25.89 29.31
C PHE A 99 -6.05 26.04 30.20
N TYR A 100 -6.94 27.00 29.95
CA TYR A 100 -8.15 27.20 30.76
C TYR A 100 -9.40 26.57 30.16
N THR A 101 -9.24 25.67 29.18
CA THR A 101 -10.32 24.96 28.50
C THR A 101 -10.16 23.45 28.69
N ASP A 102 -11.16 22.68 28.29
CA ASP A 102 -11.12 21.21 28.31
C ASP A 102 -9.97 20.61 27.46
N PHE A 103 -9.39 21.42 26.56
CA PHE A 103 -8.21 21.04 25.80
C PHE A 103 -7.06 20.58 26.70
N LYS A 104 -6.86 21.18 27.88
CA LYS A 104 -5.75 20.83 28.79
C LYS A 104 -5.82 19.38 29.29
N VAL A 105 -7.02 18.79 29.35
CA VAL A 105 -7.28 17.44 29.88
C VAL A 105 -7.68 16.47 28.76
N THR A 106 -7.57 16.89 27.51
CA THR A 106 -7.96 16.09 26.36
C THR A 106 -6.89 15.04 26.04
N ASN A 107 -7.36 13.82 25.77
CA ASN A 107 -6.63 12.81 25.02
C ASN A 107 -7.34 12.61 23.68
N TYR A 108 -6.59 12.74 22.59
CA TYR A 108 -6.97 12.19 21.29
C TYR A 108 -6.67 10.70 21.27
N LEU A 109 -7.67 9.89 20.89
CA LEU A 109 -7.51 8.43 20.92
C LEU A 109 -6.47 7.93 19.92
N TRP A 110 -6.15 8.76 18.92
CA TRP A 110 -4.98 8.59 18.06
C TRP A 110 -3.68 8.45 18.88
N ASP A 111 -3.44 9.39 19.79
CA ASP A 111 -2.25 9.41 20.64
C ASP A 111 -2.25 8.27 21.66
N ALA A 112 -3.43 7.88 22.16
CA ALA A 112 -3.57 6.69 22.99
C ALA A 112 -3.15 5.42 22.23
N GLY A 113 -3.59 5.27 20.98
CA GLY A 113 -3.17 4.19 20.08
C GLY A 113 -1.65 4.17 19.86
N LEU A 114 -1.06 5.31 19.48
CA LEU A 114 0.40 5.43 19.34
C LEU A 114 1.15 5.08 20.63
N SER A 115 0.62 5.50 21.78
CA SER A 115 1.21 5.20 23.08
C SER A 115 1.18 3.71 23.39
N ILE A 116 0.11 2.99 23.02
CA ILE A 116 0.06 1.52 23.11
C ILE A 116 1.15 0.90 22.22
N LEU A 117 1.29 1.34 20.96
CA LEU A 117 2.36 0.84 20.08
C LEU A 117 3.76 1.05 20.66
N ALA A 118 4.00 2.22 21.27
CA ALA A 118 5.26 2.59 21.89
C ALA A 118 5.56 1.79 23.16
N THR A 119 4.55 1.31 23.89
CA THR A 119 4.72 0.71 25.22
C THR A 119 4.50 -0.80 25.27
N ALA A 120 3.65 -1.38 24.41
CA ALA A 120 3.12 -2.74 24.55
C ALA A 120 4.17 -3.85 24.64
N SER A 121 5.31 -3.73 23.97
CA SER A 121 6.38 -4.72 24.04
C SER A 121 7.50 -4.39 25.03
N ARG A 122 7.33 -3.35 25.88
CA ARG A 122 8.37 -2.90 26.83
C ARG A 122 7.84 -2.73 28.24
N THR A 123 6.87 -1.84 28.41
CA THR A 123 6.36 -1.40 29.71
C THR A 123 4.94 -1.92 29.87
N ARG A 124 4.82 -3.24 30.07
CA ARG A 124 3.51 -3.93 30.12
C ARG A 124 2.52 -3.26 31.08
N ALA A 125 2.98 -2.77 32.24
CA ALA A 125 2.13 -2.06 33.19
C ALA A 125 1.52 -0.79 32.58
N LEU A 126 2.36 0.09 32.02
CA LEU A 126 1.91 1.33 31.36
C LEU A 126 1.04 1.05 30.13
N ALA A 127 1.42 0.07 29.30
CA ALA A 127 0.62 -0.33 28.15
C ALA A 127 -0.77 -0.84 28.56
N THR A 128 -0.84 -1.58 29.67
CA THR A 128 -2.10 -2.09 30.22
C THR A 128 -2.96 -0.95 30.76
N GLU A 129 -2.37 0.02 31.46
CA GLU A 129 -3.07 1.20 31.97
C GLU A 129 -3.71 2.02 30.84
N ILE A 130 -2.92 2.34 29.80
CA ILE A 130 -3.42 3.11 28.64
C ILE A 130 -4.51 2.33 27.91
N MET A 131 -4.30 1.03 27.71
CA MET A 131 -5.28 0.14 27.07
C MET A 131 -6.58 0.08 27.88
N GLU A 132 -6.54 -0.02 29.20
CA GLU A 132 -7.74 0.03 30.06
C GLU A 132 -8.48 1.37 29.90
N GLY A 133 -7.77 2.47 29.69
CA GLY A 133 -8.37 3.77 29.35
C GLY A 133 -9.08 3.75 28.00
N VAL A 134 -8.48 3.13 26.98
CA VAL A 134 -9.09 2.94 25.65
C VAL A 134 -10.34 2.06 25.73
N LEU A 135 -10.37 1.04 26.60
CA LEU A 135 -11.57 0.22 26.82
C LEU A 135 -12.72 1.03 27.44
N LYS A 136 -12.40 1.98 28.32
CA LYS A 136 -13.39 2.89 28.92
C LYS A 136 -13.93 3.92 27.91
N ALA A 137 -13.11 4.33 26.95
CA ALA A 137 -13.50 5.21 25.85
C ALA A 137 -14.50 4.49 24.92
N ASN A 138 -15.78 4.72 25.18
CA ASN A 138 -16.83 3.98 24.50
C ASN A 138 -18.00 4.86 24.04
N VAL A 139 -18.23 4.91 22.73
CA VAL A 139 -19.40 5.53 22.11
C VAL A 139 -19.95 4.52 21.11
N GLN A 140 -21.20 4.08 21.28
CA GLN A 140 -21.83 3.10 20.38
C GLN A 140 -21.01 1.81 20.16
N GLY A 141 -20.25 1.39 21.18
CA GLY A 141 -19.35 0.23 21.10
C GLY A 141 -17.96 0.52 20.52
N VAL A 142 -17.76 1.67 19.88
CA VAL A 142 -16.46 2.11 19.30
C VAL A 142 -15.77 3.15 20.17
N VAL A 143 -14.66 3.73 19.69
CA VAL A 143 -13.93 4.81 20.36
C VAL A 143 -14.25 6.16 19.70
N PRO A 144 -14.49 7.23 20.48
CA PRO A 144 -14.61 8.58 19.93
C PRO A 144 -13.22 9.14 19.53
N PHE A 145 -13.23 10.26 18.82
CA PHE A 145 -12.01 10.97 18.41
C PHE A 145 -11.18 11.45 19.60
N GLN A 146 -11.85 11.95 20.65
CA GLN A 146 -11.21 12.49 21.85
C GLN A 146 -12.04 12.22 23.10
N VAL A 147 -11.38 12.19 24.25
CA VAL A 147 -11.99 12.04 25.59
C VAL A 147 -11.23 12.86 26.63
N ASN A 148 -11.83 13.00 27.81
CA ASN A 148 -11.07 13.39 29.00
C ASN A 148 -10.07 12.28 29.38
N HIS A 149 -8.83 12.65 29.67
CA HIS A 149 -7.78 11.69 29.91
C HIS A 149 -7.89 10.97 31.27
N VAL A 150 -8.44 11.61 32.31
CA VAL A 150 -8.65 11.03 33.66
C VAL A 150 -9.92 10.21 33.73
N THR A 151 -10.97 10.70 33.06
CA THR A 151 -12.29 10.09 33.01
C THR A 151 -12.67 9.76 31.56
N PRO A 152 -12.09 8.69 30.96
CA PRO A 152 -12.34 8.36 29.55
C PRO A 152 -13.75 7.82 29.27
N LEU A 153 -14.62 7.82 30.28
CA LEU A 153 -16.03 7.47 30.14
C LEU A 153 -16.74 8.57 29.33
N THR A 154 -17.84 8.23 28.68
CA THR A 154 -18.63 9.18 27.91
C THR A 154 -19.42 10.11 28.83
N PRO A 155 -19.15 11.43 28.79
CA PRO A 155 -20.25 12.39 28.92
C PRO A 155 -20.27 13.42 27.78
N THR A 156 -19.40 13.30 26.76
CA THR A 156 -19.33 14.32 25.70
C THR A 156 -20.65 14.36 24.93
N PRO A 157 -21.34 15.51 24.85
CA PRO A 157 -22.51 15.67 23.99
C PRO A 157 -22.16 15.35 22.51
N ASP A 158 -20.89 15.53 22.17
CA ASP A 158 -20.40 15.63 20.80
C ASP A 158 -19.29 14.60 20.54
N ALA A 159 -19.69 13.39 20.14
CA ALA A 159 -18.79 12.28 19.92
C ALA A 159 -18.50 12.06 18.43
N TYR A 160 -17.42 12.67 17.96
CA TYR A 160 -16.86 12.42 16.63
C TYR A 160 -16.37 10.98 16.52
N LEU A 161 -16.82 10.26 15.48
CA LEU A 161 -16.31 8.94 15.15
C LEU A 161 -15.44 9.05 13.89
N HIS A 162 -14.14 9.25 14.09
CA HIS A 162 -13.18 9.35 12.99
C HIS A 162 -12.63 7.96 12.62
N THR A 163 -12.77 7.59 11.35
CA THR A 163 -12.37 6.26 10.84
C THR A 163 -10.88 6.02 11.04
N GLY A 164 -10.00 6.99 10.72
CA GLY A 164 -8.56 6.85 10.93
C GLY A 164 -8.16 6.60 12.38
N THR A 165 -8.78 7.31 13.34
CA THR A 165 -8.56 7.09 14.78
C THR A 165 -9.01 5.70 15.20
N ILE A 166 -10.19 5.28 14.77
CA ILE A 166 -10.72 3.94 15.08
C ILE A 166 -9.82 2.84 14.49
N ALA A 167 -9.33 3.04 13.26
CA ALA A 167 -8.43 2.12 12.58
C ALA A 167 -7.06 2.01 13.29
N LEU A 168 -6.45 3.15 13.67
CA LEU A 168 -5.20 3.14 14.42
C LEU A 168 -5.35 2.47 15.78
N VAL A 169 -6.44 2.75 16.51
CA VAL A 169 -6.71 2.10 17.79
C VAL A 169 -6.92 0.60 17.59
N ALA A 170 -7.67 0.17 16.58
CA ALA A 170 -7.83 -1.25 16.24
C ALA A 170 -6.48 -1.92 15.98
N TYR A 171 -5.63 -1.32 15.13
CA TYR A 171 -4.26 -1.81 14.92
C TYR A 171 -3.47 -1.92 16.24
N SER A 172 -3.57 -0.90 17.10
CA SER A 172 -2.87 -0.84 18.39
C SER A 172 -3.36 -1.90 19.38
N LEU A 173 -4.66 -2.19 19.44
CA LEU A 173 -5.21 -3.26 20.28
C LEU A 173 -4.77 -4.64 19.78
N GLY A 174 -4.75 -4.85 18.46
CA GLY A 174 -4.22 -6.08 17.87
C GLY A 174 -2.73 -6.26 18.19
N TYR A 175 -1.94 -5.20 18.10
CA TYR A 175 -0.53 -5.21 18.49
C TYR A 175 -0.34 -5.47 20.00
N TYR A 176 -1.20 -4.90 20.86
CA TYR A 176 -1.18 -5.18 22.30
C TYR A 176 -1.41 -6.67 22.58
N LEU A 177 -2.42 -7.28 21.96
CA LEU A 177 -2.73 -8.71 22.09
C LEU A 177 -1.55 -9.58 21.65
N GLU A 178 -0.92 -9.24 20.53
CA GLU A 178 0.27 -9.95 20.05
C GLU A 178 1.41 -9.90 21.07
N LYS A 179 1.69 -8.72 21.62
CA LYS A 179 2.84 -8.53 22.53
C LYS A 179 2.55 -8.96 23.97
N ASN A 180 1.27 -9.05 24.35
CA ASN A 180 0.83 -9.40 25.69
C ASN A 180 -0.22 -10.54 25.69
N PRO A 181 0.09 -11.72 25.10
CA PRO A 181 -0.90 -12.79 24.92
C PRO A 181 -1.37 -13.41 26.25
N LEU A 182 -0.61 -13.19 27.33
CA LEU A 182 -0.94 -13.66 28.68
C LEU A 182 -1.52 -12.54 29.57
N ALA A 183 -2.01 -11.43 29.00
CA ALA A 183 -2.73 -10.43 29.79
C ALA A 183 -4.11 -10.95 30.23
N LEU A 184 -4.56 -10.58 31.43
CA LEU A 184 -5.82 -11.07 32.00
C LEU A 184 -7.05 -10.48 31.29
N ASN A 185 -6.86 -9.40 30.53
CA ASN A 185 -7.90 -8.65 29.83
C ASN A 185 -8.01 -9.01 28.34
N THR A 186 -7.27 -10.00 27.84
CA THR A 186 -7.16 -10.31 26.41
C THR A 186 -8.51 -10.58 25.75
N THR A 187 -9.45 -11.24 26.44
CA THR A 187 -10.84 -11.43 25.96
C THR A 187 -11.56 -10.10 25.75
N GLN A 188 -11.47 -9.18 26.72
CA GLN A 188 -12.11 -7.86 26.64
C GLN A 188 -11.49 -7.00 25.53
N VAL A 189 -10.16 -7.04 25.40
CA VAL A 189 -9.42 -6.32 24.36
C VAL A 189 -9.79 -6.81 22.99
N GLY A 190 -9.80 -8.12 22.77
CA GLY A 190 -10.14 -8.64 21.45
C GLY A 190 -11.62 -8.46 21.10
N ALA A 191 -12.54 -8.45 22.08
CA ALA A 191 -13.95 -8.08 21.85
C ALA A 191 -14.09 -6.60 21.42
N LYS A 192 -13.33 -5.69 22.06
CA LYS A 192 -13.29 -4.28 21.64
C LYS A 192 -12.69 -4.15 20.24
N LEU A 193 -11.52 -4.75 19.99
CA LEU A 193 -10.89 -4.81 18.66
C LEU A 193 -11.89 -5.26 17.60
N TYR A 194 -12.58 -6.37 17.86
CA TYR A 194 -13.59 -6.91 16.96
C TYR A 194 -14.69 -5.88 16.63
N THR A 195 -15.21 -5.20 17.63
CA THR A 195 -16.23 -4.15 17.45
C THR A 195 -15.71 -2.98 16.61
N LEU A 196 -14.45 -2.58 16.79
CA LEU A 196 -13.83 -1.54 15.97
C LEU A 196 -13.71 -1.98 14.50
N LEU A 197 -13.27 -3.21 14.25
CA LEU A 197 -13.16 -3.75 12.89
C LEU A 197 -14.52 -3.84 12.19
N GLN A 198 -15.57 -4.26 12.90
CA GLN A 198 -16.93 -4.24 12.35
C GLN A 198 -17.40 -2.85 11.94
N PHE A 199 -17.11 -1.84 12.76
CA PHE A 199 -17.42 -0.46 12.41
C PHE A 199 -16.74 -0.07 11.11
N LEU A 200 -15.44 -0.35 10.96
CA LEU A 200 -14.70 -0.10 9.72
C LEU A 200 -15.31 -0.84 8.53
N THR A 201 -15.66 -2.12 8.69
CA THR A 201 -16.24 -2.95 7.61
C THR A 201 -17.61 -2.42 7.17
N ARG A 202 -18.45 -1.96 8.11
CA ARG A 202 -19.78 -1.40 7.81
C ARG A 202 -19.71 -0.03 7.10
N ARG A 203 -18.58 0.64 7.18
CA ARG A 203 -18.32 1.95 6.55
C ARG A 203 -17.79 1.83 5.11
N ILE A 204 -17.58 0.61 4.61
CA ILE A 204 -17.21 0.38 3.21
C ILE A 204 -18.36 0.83 2.30
N ASN A 205 -18.07 1.74 1.37
CA ASN A 205 -19.03 2.17 0.36
C ASN A 205 -19.15 1.13 -0.76
N ILE A 206 -19.88 0.03 -0.48
CA ILE A 206 -20.03 -1.13 -1.37
C ILE A 206 -20.77 -0.83 -2.68
N THR A 207 -21.61 0.21 -2.70
CA THR A 207 -22.34 0.65 -3.91
C THR A 207 -21.56 1.67 -4.74
N GLY A 208 -20.44 2.19 -4.19
CA GLY A 208 -19.63 3.23 -4.80
C GLY A 208 -18.19 2.77 -5.00
N HIS A 209 -17.26 3.47 -4.36
CA HIS A 209 -15.83 3.31 -4.60
C HIS A 209 -15.17 2.13 -3.85
N GLY A 210 -15.90 1.42 -2.98
CA GLY A 210 -15.40 0.25 -2.24
C GLY A 210 -14.39 0.58 -1.13
N LEU A 211 -14.12 1.86 -0.88
CA LEU A 211 -13.27 2.33 0.23
C LEU A 211 -14.09 2.56 1.49
N ILE A 212 -13.40 2.53 2.63
CA ILE A 212 -13.95 2.90 3.94
C ILE A 212 -14.05 4.42 4.00
N THR A 213 -15.21 4.90 4.42
CA THR A 213 -15.55 6.33 4.48
C THR A 213 -15.03 6.99 5.78
N ALA A 214 -14.92 8.33 5.84
CA ALA A 214 -14.12 9.12 6.79
C ALA A 214 -14.60 9.23 8.26
N GLY A 215 -15.89 9.36 8.52
CA GLY A 215 -16.43 9.27 9.88
C GLY A 215 -17.92 9.59 10.02
N GLN A 216 -18.33 9.82 11.26
CA GLN A 216 -19.67 10.26 11.65
C GLN A 216 -19.57 11.38 12.71
N GLY A 217 -20.52 12.31 12.67
CA GLY A 217 -20.63 13.43 13.60
C GLY A 217 -19.92 14.69 13.10
N GLN A 218 -20.58 15.85 13.20
CA GLN A 218 -19.99 17.15 12.89
C GLN A 218 -20.60 18.29 13.70
N TYR A 219 -19.90 19.42 13.84
CA TYR A 219 -20.52 20.67 14.28
C TYR A 219 -21.02 21.46 13.09
N VAL A 220 -22.27 21.92 13.17
CA VAL A 220 -22.85 22.90 12.26
C VAL A 220 -23.30 24.09 13.09
N ASN A 221 -22.65 25.25 12.87
CA ASN A 221 -22.95 26.50 13.58
C ASN A 221 -22.96 26.36 15.12
N GLY A 222 -22.02 25.58 15.66
CA GLY A 222 -21.87 25.35 17.11
C GLY A 222 -22.81 24.31 17.71
N ASN A 223 -23.69 23.69 16.91
CA ASN A 223 -24.51 22.55 17.33
C ASN A 223 -23.97 21.27 16.74
N PHE A 224 -23.88 20.21 17.54
CA PHE A 224 -23.42 18.92 17.05
C PHE A 224 -24.56 18.16 16.37
N ASP A 225 -24.27 17.65 15.18
CA ASP A 225 -25.11 16.77 14.42
C ASP A 225 -24.54 15.34 14.49
N PRO A 226 -25.11 14.46 15.33
CA PRO A 226 -24.69 13.07 15.42
C PRO A 226 -25.12 12.23 14.20
N SER A 227 -26.01 12.75 13.35
CA SER A 227 -26.54 12.04 12.18
C SER A 227 -25.71 12.24 10.91
N TYR A 228 -24.82 13.23 10.91
CA TYR A 228 -23.92 13.46 9.79
C TYR A 228 -23.00 12.27 9.54
N VAL A 229 -22.94 11.85 8.29
CA VAL A 229 -22.07 10.78 7.81
C VAL A 229 -21.15 11.39 6.75
N ASP A 230 -19.85 11.36 7.01
CA ASP A 230 -18.87 11.79 6.02
C ASP A 230 -18.66 10.67 5.01
N GLY A 231 -19.09 10.91 3.77
CA GLY A 231 -18.99 9.99 2.64
C GLY A 231 -17.64 9.99 1.93
N LYS A 232 -16.72 10.90 2.28
CA LYS A 232 -15.36 10.91 1.72
C LYS A 232 -14.58 9.69 2.20
N ALA A 233 -13.57 9.26 1.45
CA ALA A 233 -12.66 8.21 1.86
C ALA A 233 -11.21 8.74 1.87
N HIS A 234 -10.64 8.96 3.05
CA HIS A 234 -9.25 9.39 3.16
C HIS A 234 -8.28 8.22 2.98
N THR A 235 -7.15 8.48 2.33
CA THR A 235 -6.13 7.45 2.09
C THR A 235 -5.51 6.94 3.38
N VAL A 236 -5.23 7.84 4.34
CA VAL A 236 -4.70 7.49 5.66
C VAL A 236 -5.64 6.51 6.39
N ASP A 237 -6.94 6.80 6.43
CA ASP A 237 -7.93 5.96 7.10
C ASP A 237 -7.94 4.52 6.54
N ASN A 238 -7.92 4.41 5.21
CA ASN A 238 -7.97 3.12 4.53
C ASN A 238 -6.67 2.33 4.70
N ILE A 239 -5.49 2.99 4.66
CA ILE A 239 -4.22 2.33 4.91
C ILE A 239 -4.12 1.85 6.37
N LEU A 240 -4.59 2.65 7.34
CA LEU A 240 -4.63 2.24 8.74
C LEU A 240 -5.59 1.08 8.95
N ALA A 241 -6.74 1.07 8.28
CA ALA A 241 -7.68 -0.03 8.33
C ALA A 241 -7.08 -1.31 7.72
N PHE A 242 -6.31 -1.21 6.63
CA PHE A 242 -5.54 -2.33 6.09
C PHE A 242 -4.61 -2.93 7.16
N PHE A 243 -3.83 -2.11 7.85
CA PHE A 243 -2.96 -2.59 8.93
C PHE A 243 -3.74 -3.17 10.10
N ALA A 244 -4.87 -2.58 10.47
CA ALA A 244 -5.74 -3.10 11.51
C ALA A 244 -6.27 -4.50 11.15
N TYR A 245 -6.72 -4.70 9.91
CA TYR A 245 -7.17 -6.02 9.43
C TYR A 245 -6.04 -7.05 9.40
N LYS A 246 -4.85 -6.71 8.88
CA LYS A 246 -3.69 -7.64 8.90
C LYS A 246 -3.28 -8.02 10.32
N GLN A 247 -3.22 -7.05 11.23
CA GLN A 247 -2.88 -7.31 12.63
C GLN A 247 -3.96 -8.13 13.34
N ALA A 248 -5.23 -7.90 13.01
CA ALA A 248 -6.35 -8.67 13.51
C ALA A 248 -6.33 -10.11 12.99
N GLY A 249 -6.00 -10.33 11.72
CA GLY A 249 -5.79 -11.66 11.15
C GLY A 249 -4.79 -12.48 11.98
N LYS A 250 -3.67 -11.87 12.40
CA LYS A 250 -2.69 -12.54 13.25
C LYS A 250 -3.21 -12.96 14.64
N VAL A 251 -4.01 -12.12 15.29
CA VAL A 251 -4.42 -12.33 16.69
C VAL A 251 -5.83 -12.91 16.85
N LEU A 252 -6.60 -12.99 15.76
CA LEU A 252 -7.95 -13.53 15.67
C LEU A 252 -8.00 -14.60 14.57
N ASN A 253 -7.12 -15.61 14.63
CA ASN A 253 -7.19 -16.85 13.82
C ASN A 253 -7.33 -16.68 12.28
N GLY A 254 -6.72 -15.66 11.70
CA GLY A 254 -6.70 -15.39 10.26
C GLY A 254 -8.00 -14.80 9.69
N TYR A 255 -9.00 -14.52 10.54
CA TYR A 255 -10.33 -14.15 10.08
C TYR A 255 -10.36 -12.89 9.18
N PHE A 256 -9.47 -11.92 9.43
CA PHE A 256 -9.45 -10.66 8.71
C PHE A 256 -8.39 -10.57 7.59
N ASP A 257 -7.69 -11.65 7.28
CA ASP A 257 -6.64 -11.62 6.23
C ASP A 257 -7.22 -11.27 4.86
N ALA A 258 -8.34 -11.90 4.48
CA ALA A 258 -9.01 -11.62 3.21
C ALA A 258 -9.55 -10.18 3.15
N ALA A 259 -10.07 -9.65 4.26
CA ALA A 259 -10.53 -8.26 4.33
C ALA A 259 -9.39 -7.26 4.05
N ALA A 260 -8.19 -7.57 4.54
CA ALA A 260 -7.02 -6.75 4.27
C ALA A 260 -6.59 -6.79 2.80
N GLU A 261 -6.54 -7.98 2.19
CA GLU A 261 -6.14 -8.11 0.78
C GLU A 261 -7.15 -7.47 -0.19
N ASP A 262 -8.45 -7.60 0.12
CA ASP A 262 -9.52 -6.91 -0.63
C ASP A 262 -9.34 -5.40 -0.54
N LEU A 263 -9.15 -4.86 0.67
CA LEU A 263 -8.99 -3.42 0.87
C LEU A 263 -7.71 -2.90 0.20
N TYR A 264 -6.59 -3.62 0.31
CA TYR A 264 -5.35 -3.30 -0.39
C TYR A 264 -5.57 -3.16 -1.90
N SER A 265 -6.26 -4.12 -2.51
CA SER A 265 -6.59 -4.11 -3.93
C SER A 265 -7.37 -2.85 -4.32
N VAL A 266 -8.38 -2.48 -3.52
CA VAL A 266 -9.18 -1.27 -3.77
C VAL A 266 -8.32 0.00 -3.61
N ILE A 267 -7.50 0.09 -2.57
CA ILE A 267 -6.59 1.23 -2.36
C ILE A 267 -5.68 1.41 -3.58
N MET A 268 -5.07 0.33 -4.08
CA MET A 268 -4.17 0.40 -5.23
C MET A 268 -4.86 0.77 -6.54
N VAL A 269 -6.15 0.46 -6.69
CA VAL A 269 -6.93 0.85 -7.87
C VAL A 269 -7.41 2.30 -7.79
N LYS A 270 -7.78 2.78 -6.59
CA LYS A 270 -8.50 4.06 -6.43
C LYS A 270 -7.64 5.21 -5.94
N LEU A 271 -6.60 4.94 -5.16
CA LEU A 271 -5.84 5.96 -4.43
C LEU A 271 -4.38 6.07 -4.88
N TRP A 272 -3.88 5.10 -5.64
CA TRP A 272 -2.53 5.16 -6.23
C TRP A 272 -2.56 5.85 -7.60
N GLU A 273 -1.69 6.84 -7.79
CA GLU A 273 -1.46 7.54 -9.05
C GLU A 273 -0.28 6.88 -9.79
N PRO A 274 -0.53 6.09 -10.85
CA PRO A 274 0.51 5.28 -11.49
C PRO A 274 1.56 6.09 -12.25
N ILE A 275 1.22 7.28 -12.77
CA ILE A 275 2.15 8.11 -13.54
C ILE A 275 2.99 8.98 -12.60
N GLY A 276 2.31 9.64 -11.66
CA GLY A 276 2.96 10.48 -10.65
C GLY A 276 3.69 9.68 -9.56
N GLN A 277 3.39 8.39 -9.43
CA GLN A 277 3.99 7.44 -8.48
C GLN A 277 3.81 7.86 -7.01
N TYR A 278 2.58 8.21 -6.65
CA TYR A 278 2.22 8.65 -5.30
C TYR A 278 0.80 8.28 -4.94
N PHE A 279 0.44 8.45 -3.67
CA PHE A 279 -0.95 8.28 -3.22
C PHE A 279 -1.71 9.60 -3.19
N HIS A 280 -2.91 9.66 -3.75
CA HIS A 280 -3.82 10.80 -3.56
C HIS A 280 -4.22 10.98 -2.08
N GLY A 281 -4.69 12.16 -1.70
CA GLY A 281 -5.14 12.43 -0.33
C GLY A 281 -6.41 11.65 0.06
N GLY A 282 -7.24 11.33 -0.93
CA GLY A 282 -8.42 10.49 -0.76
C GLY A 282 -9.33 10.49 -1.98
N PHE A 283 -10.56 10.04 -1.76
CA PHE A 283 -11.65 9.95 -2.72
C PHE A 283 -12.86 10.73 -2.19
N GLU A 284 -13.38 11.66 -2.99
CA GLU A 284 -14.61 12.39 -2.70
C GLU A 284 -15.82 11.45 -2.84
N ALA A 285 -16.93 11.83 -2.21
CA ALA A 285 -18.17 11.06 -2.27
C ALA A 285 -18.75 10.94 -3.70
N ASP A 286 -18.43 11.90 -4.57
CA ASP A 286 -18.84 11.94 -5.98
C ASP A 286 -17.95 11.08 -6.91
N GLY A 287 -16.87 10.52 -6.37
CA GLY A 287 -15.98 9.62 -7.06
C GLY A 287 -14.71 10.24 -7.65
N GLN A 288 -14.39 11.49 -7.33
CA GLN A 288 -13.12 12.11 -7.73
C GLN A 288 -12.01 11.89 -6.69
N THR A 289 -10.78 11.65 -7.14
CA THR A 289 -9.63 11.74 -6.23
C THR A 289 -9.37 13.20 -5.86
N PHE A 290 -9.02 13.48 -4.61
CA PHE A 290 -8.70 14.83 -4.18
C PHE A 290 -7.24 14.99 -3.73
N LEU A 291 -6.74 16.18 -4.01
CA LEU A 291 -5.45 16.75 -3.59
C LEU A 291 -5.71 17.92 -2.61
N PRO A 292 -4.72 18.33 -1.80
CA PRO A 292 -3.34 17.83 -1.78
C PRO A 292 -3.18 16.49 -1.05
N ASP A 293 -2.15 15.73 -1.44
CA ASP A 293 -1.59 14.70 -0.57
C ASP A 293 -0.80 15.36 0.58
N ASN A 294 -0.70 14.67 1.72
CA ASN A 294 0.10 15.12 2.85
C ASN A 294 1.24 14.12 3.13
N LEU A 295 2.20 14.52 3.96
CA LEU A 295 3.35 13.68 4.30
C LEU A 295 2.92 12.33 4.87
N GLU A 296 1.94 12.34 5.77
CA GLU A 296 1.44 11.14 6.44
C GLU A 296 0.89 10.11 5.44
N THR A 297 0.14 10.56 4.44
CA THR A 297 -0.39 9.73 3.35
C THR A 297 0.74 9.00 2.63
N GLN A 298 1.80 9.72 2.25
CA GLN A 298 2.92 9.11 1.55
C GLN A 298 3.69 8.14 2.44
N VAL A 299 3.95 8.52 3.69
CA VAL A 299 4.67 7.70 4.65
C VAL A 299 3.95 6.39 4.96
N LEU A 300 2.66 6.44 5.28
CA LEU A 300 1.86 5.25 5.56
C LEU A 300 1.67 4.41 4.29
N GLY A 301 1.53 5.06 3.13
CA GLY A 301 1.53 4.39 1.83
C GLY A 301 2.81 3.60 1.58
N LEU A 302 3.98 4.19 1.88
CA LEU A 302 5.26 3.48 1.81
C LEU A 302 5.30 2.29 2.78
N PHE A 303 4.82 2.44 4.01
CA PHE A 303 4.77 1.31 4.96
C PHE A 303 3.93 0.16 4.41
N MET A 304 2.75 0.45 3.87
CA MET A 304 1.85 -0.54 3.28
C MET A 304 2.47 -1.23 2.07
N LEU A 305 3.03 -0.46 1.13
CA LEU A 305 3.71 -1.01 -0.05
C LEU A 305 4.90 -1.89 0.36
N LYS A 306 5.69 -1.45 1.35
CA LYS A 306 6.83 -2.22 1.84
C LYS A 306 6.41 -3.54 2.46
N GLU A 307 5.31 -3.53 3.22
CA GLU A 307 4.70 -4.71 3.83
C GLU A 307 4.22 -5.69 2.76
N GLN A 308 3.60 -5.18 1.69
CA GLN A 308 3.13 -5.96 0.54
C GLN A 308 4.24 -6.34 -0.45
N GLY A 309 5.52 -6.09 -0.12
CA GLY A 309 6.65 -6.46 -0.98
C GLY A 309 6.87 -5.56 -2.21
N GLU A 310 6.15 -4.45 -2.33
CA GLU A 310 6.19 -3.52 -3.46
C GLU A 310 7.37 -2.53 -3.35
N LEU A 311 8.60 -3.06 -3.40
CA LEU A 311 9.82 -2.29 -3.11
C LEU A 311 10.09 -1.15 -4.10
N VAL A 312 9.70 -1.33 -5.37
CA VAL A 312 9.87 -0.30 -6.42
C VAL A 312 8.96 0.88 -6.11
N LYS A 313 7.66 0.65 -5.89
CA LYS A 313 6.70 1.70 -5.52
C LYS A 313 7.09 2.36 -4.20
N SER A 314 7.56 1.58 -3.22
CA SER A 314 8.08 2.11 -1.94
C SER A 314 9.23 3.10 -2.16
N SER A 315 10.15 2.79 -3.07
CA SER A 315 11.27 3.68 -3.41
C SER A 315 10.80 4.96 -4.11
N GLN A 316 9.81 4.86 -5.00
CA GLN A 316 9.23 6.02 -5.69
C GLN A 316 8.56 6.99 -4.71
N VAL A 317 7.76 6.45 -3.78
CA VAL A 317 7.13 7.25 -2.72
C VAL A 317 8.19 7.91 -1.83
N LEU A 318 9.27 7.21 -1.48
CA LEU A 318 10.37 7.79 -0.71
C LEU A 318 11.03 8.97 -1.44
N SER A 319 11.26 8.85 -2.76
CA SER A 319 11.79 9.95 -3.56
C SER A 319 10.85 11.14 -3.64
N ARG A 320 9.54 10.93 -3.67
CA ARG A 320 8.55 12.02 -3.56
C ARG A 320 8.61 12.70 -2.20
N ILE A 321 8.71 11.93 -1.13
CA ILE A 321 8.82 12.47 0.23
C ILE A 321 10.02 13.41 0.33
N GLU A 322 11.17 12.97 -0.18
CA GLU A 322 12.42 13.76 -0.21
C GLU A 322 12.28 15.07 -0.99
N SER A 323 11.64 15.04 -2.16
CA SER A 323 11.55 16.21 -3.04
C SER A 323 10.50 17.23 -2.59
N THR A 324 9.50 16.80 -1.82
CA THR A 324 8.27 17.57 -1.62
C THR A 324 8.11 18.12 -0.20
N TYR A 325 8.50 17.33 0.82
CA TYR A 325 8.17 17.62 2.22
C TYR A 325 9.39 17.89 3.11
N ALA A 326 10.59 17.99 2.54
CA ALA A 326 11.82 18.22 3.30
C ALA A 326 12.09 19.70 3.60
N CYS A 327 12.55 19.98 4.82
CA CYS A 327 13.26 21.19 5.23
C CYS A 327 14.74 20.82 5.40
N VAL A 328 15.63 21.40 4.59
CA VAL A 328 17.07 21.03 4.58
C VAL A 328 17.87 21.90 5.55
N ASP A 329 18.50 21.28 6.55
CA ASP A 329 19.58 21.86 7.35
C ASP A 329 20.83 21.98 6.46
N THR A 330 21.08 23.17 5.93
CA THR A 330 22.17 23.44 4.99
C THR A 330 23.57 23.30 5.61
N VAL A 331 23.68 23.35 6.94
CA VAL A 331 24.95 23.23 7.65
C VAL A 331 25.34 21.77 7.82
N ASN A 332 24.37 20.88 8.07
CA ASN A 332 24.63 19.47 8.37
C ASN A 332 24.19 18.50 7.26
N GLY A 333 23.54 19.00 6.19
CA GLY A 333 23.04 18.19 5.09
C GLY A 333 21.91 17.24 5.49
N VAL A 334 21.16 17.55 6.55
CA VAL A 334 20.08 16.70 7.09
C VAL A 334 18.72 17.33 6.82
N SER A 335 17.73 16.52 6.44
CA SER A 335 16.36 16.97 6.21
C SER A 335 15.47 16.65 7.41
N ALA A 336 14.74 17.64 7.92
CA ALA A 336 13.54 17.44 8.73
C ALA A 336 12.30 17.59 7.84
N TYR A 337 11.11 17.26 8.30
CA TYR A 337 9.94 17.19 7.44
C TYR A 337 8.76 18.02 7.96
N LYS A 338 8.02 18.59 7.01
CA LYS A 338 6.80 19.40 7.22
C LYS A 338 5.55 18.55 6.90
N ALA A 339 4.42 18.81 7.54
CA ALA A 339 3.24 17.94 7.40
C ALA A 339 2.57 18.10 6.03
N THR A 340 2.50 19.32 5.52
CA THR A 340 2.04 19.65 4.17
C THR A 340 3.11 20.38 3.36
N GLN A 341 2.88 20.59 2.06
CA GLN A 341 3.79 21.38 1.23
C GLN A 341 3.80 22.87 1.59
N ALA A 342 2.69 23.40 2.11
CA ALA A 342 2.56 24.82 2.45
C ALA A 342 3.16 25.16 3.81
N ASP A 343 3.31 24.16 4.69
CA ASP A 343 3.81 24.35 6.04
C ASP A 343 5.23 24.90 6.08
N THR A 344 5.43 25.86 6.97
CA THR A 344 6.75 26.46 7.23
C THR A 344 7.50 25.82 8.40
N SER A 345 6.82 24.95 9.15
CA SER A 345 7.31 24.37 10.41
C SER A 345 7.71 22.90 10.25
N VAL A 346 8.70 22.47 11.03
CA VAL A 346 9.03 21.04 11.16
C VAL A 346 7.98 20.37 12.05
N TRP A 347 7.44 19.25 11.56
CA TRP A 347 6.52 18.37 12.27
C TRP A 347 7.28 17.14 12.76
N PHE A 348 7.38 16.96 14.09
CA PHE A 348 8.24 15.92 14.67
C PHE A 348 7.75 14.50 14.38
N GLU A 349 6.44 14.26 14.48
CA GLU A 349 5.84 12.95 14.18
C GLU A 349 6.20 12.53 12.77
N GLY A 350 5.83 13.33 11.76
CA GLY A 350 6.15 13.05 10.36
C GLY A 350 7.64 12.87 10.11
N SER A 351 8.49 13.68 10.73
CA SER A 351 9.95 13.54 10.58
C SER A 351 10.47 12.21 11.12
N TYR A 352 9.98 11.74 12.27
CA TYR A 352 10.32 10.42 12.79
C TYR A 352 9.73 9.30 11.95
N MET A 353 8.52 9.47 11.42
CA MET A 353 7.94 8.48 10.51
C MET A 353 8.76 8.35 9.22
N VAL A 354 9.28 9.46 8.66
CA VAL A 354 10.19 9.41 7.51
C VAL A 354 11.51 8.73 7.86
N ALA A 355 12.06 8.94 9.06
CA ALA A 355 13.22 8.19 9.51
C ALA A 355 12.94 6.67 9.48
N VAL A 356 11.75 6.24 9.93
CA VAL A 356 11.30 4.85 9.83
C VAL A 356 11.21 4.38 8.37
N CYS A 357 10.73 5.21 7.43
CA CYS A 357 10.76 4.87 6.00
C CYS A 357 12.18 4.52 5.53
N TYR A 358 13.18 5.36 5.82
CA TYR A 358 14.56 5.06 5.43
C TYR A 358 15.10 3.79 6.07
N ARG A 359 14.77 3.56 7.35
CA ARG A 359 15.18 2.32 7.99
C ARG A 359 14.57 1.10 7.31
N LYS A 360 13.27 1.13 7.00
CA LYS A 360 12.55 0.06 6.29
C LYS A 360 13.09 -0.17 4.87
N MET A 361 13.61 0.88 4.23
CA MET A 361 14.25 0.84 2.92
C MET A 361 15.76 0.58 2.99
N ASN A 362 16.27 0.08 4.13
CA ASN A 362 17.68 -0.27 4.36
C ASN A 362 18.69 0.89 4.24
N ASN A 363 18.24 2.15 4.27
CA ASN A 363 19.10 3.33 4.26
C ASN A 363 19.42 3.78 5.70
N SER A 364 20.32 3.03 6.36
CA SER A 364 20.70 3.29 7.76
C SER A 364 21.42 4.63 7.94
N THR A 365 22.13 5.12 6.93
CA THR A 365 22.85 6.40 6.98
C THR A 365 21.88 7.56 7.08
N LYS A 366 20.89 7.65 6.17
CA LYS A 366 19.92 8.74 6.17
C LYS A 366 18.97 8.67 7.37
N TYR A 367 18.56 7.45 7.77
CA TYR A 367 17.87 7.21 9.04
C TYR A 367 18.63 7.80 10.23
N GLY A 368 19.91 7.44 10.40
CA GLY A 368 20.73 7.90 11.52
C GLY A 368 20.95 9.41 11.52
N GLN A 369 21.08 10.02 10.33
CA GLN A 369 21.17 11.46 10.17
C GLN A 369 19.90 12.17 10.66
N ILE A 370 18.73 11.74 10.21
CA ILE A 370 17.43 12.34 10.59
C ILE A 370 17.22 12.21 12.11
N VAL A 371 17.38 10.99 12.65
CA VAL A 371 17.21 10.76 14.09
C VAL A 371 18.16 11.62 14.91
N LYS A 372 19.44 11.72 14.51
CA LYS A 372 20.41 12.59 15.18
C LYS A 372 19.99 14.06 15.14
N ALA A 373 19.46 14.54 14.01
CA ALA A 373 19.01 15.92 13.88
C ALA A 373 17.79 16.22 14.75
N LEU A 374 16.83 15.29 14.83
CA LEU A 374 15.62 15.43 15.64
C LEU A 374 15.94 15.35 17.15
N ASN A 375 16.82 14.43 17.56
CA ASN A 375 17.16 14.24 18.98
C ASN A 375 17.84 15.48 19.62
N ARG A 376 18.24 16.49 18.84
CA ARG A 376 18.68 17.80 19.36
C ARG A 376 17.56 18.59 20.05
N PHE A 377 16.30 18.25 19.78
CA PHE A 377 15.11 18.88 20.33
C PHE A 377 14.48 18.08 21.48
N LEU A 378 15.15 17.01 21.93
CA LEU A 378 14.73 16.24 23.09
C LEU A 378 14.72 17.14 24.33
N GLN A 379 13.58 17.22 25.00
CA GLN A 379 13.43 17.99 26.23
C GLN A 379 14.08 17.27 27.41
N ALA A 380 14.34 18.00 28.51
CA ALA A 380 14.99 17.45 29.70
C ALA A 380 14.19 16.30 30.36
N ASP A 381 12.87 16.32 30.22
CA ASP A 381 11.96 15.27 30.68
C ASP A 381 11.83 14.09 29.71
N GLY A 382 12.53 14.13 28.57
CA GLY A 382 12.51 13.11 27.53
C GLY A 382 11.37 13.25 26.52
N SER A 383 10.58 14.32 26.58
CA SER A 383 9.49 14.58 25.63
C SER A 383 9.99 15.27 24.35
N PHE A 384 9.13 15.26 23.32
CA PHE A 384 9.28 16.08 22.12
C PHE A 384 8.08 17.00 21.94
N GLN A 385 8.34 18.20 21.44
CA GLN A 385 7.30 19.14 21.02
C GLN A 385 6.59 18.65 19.75
N PHE A 386 5.39 19.16 19.49
CA PHE A 386 4.63 18.86 18.27
C PHE A 386 5.31 19.41 17.00
N GLY A 387 5.81 20.64 17.06
CA GLY A 387 6.61 21.25 16.01
C GLY A 387 7.51 22.38 16.50
N VAL A 388 8.36 22.91 15.60
CA VAL A 388 9.47 23.82 15.97
C VAL A 388 9.11 25.31 15.82
N ILE A 389 8.10 25.67 15.02
CA ILE A 389 7.65 27.06 14.81
C ILE A 389 6.12 27.10 14.81
N LYS A 390 5.55 28.21 15.30
CA LYS A 390 4.12 28.49 15.25
C LYS A 390 3.74 28.93 13.83
N ASP A 391 3.06 28.08 13.07
CA ASP A 391 2.41 28.52 11.83
C ASP A 391 1.01 29.08 12.16
N GLY A 392 0.74 30.29 11.67
CA GLY A 392 -0.53 30.99 11.87
C GLY A 392 -1.71 30.38 11.12
N GLN A 393 -1.48 29.55 10.08
CA GLN A 393 -2.57 28.91 9.34
C GLN A 393 -3.00 27.53 9.87
N TYR A 394 -2.06 26.71 10.36
CA TYR A 394 -2.33 25.29 10.67
C TYR A 394 -2.20 24.92 12.16
N GLN A 395 -1.99 25.91 13.03
CA GLN A 395 -1.92 25.74 14.49
C GLN A 395 -0.86 24.75 14.99
N VAL A 396 0.25 24.53 14.25
CA VAL A 396 1.39 23.77 14.80
C VAL A 396 1.93 24.53 16.02
N LYS A 397 1.71 23.99 17.22
CA LYS A 397 2.17 24.57 18.49
C LYS A 397 3.49 23.94 18.90
N THR A 398 4.27 24.64 19.70
CA THR A 398 5.49 24.11 20.33
C THR A 398 5.19 23.42 21.67
N TRP A 399 3.97 22.91 21.86
CA TRP A 399 3.59 22.16 23.06
C TRP A 399 4.24 20.79 23.01
N GLU A 400 4.67 20.27 24.17
CA GLU A 400 5.11 18.88 24.29
C GLU A 400 3.95 17.97 23.88
N SER A 401 4.25 16.99 23.01
CA SER A 401 3.27 16.14 22.34
C SER A 401 3.56 14.67 22.62
N VAL A 402 2.52 13.96 23.02
CA VAL A 402 2.58 12.50 23.19
C VAL A 402 2.76 11.80 21.85
N GLY A 403 2.08 12.25 20.79
CA GLY A 403 2.26 11.70 19.43
C GLY A 403 3.72 11.78 18.98
N SER A 404 4.34 12.95 19.11
CA SER A 404 5.76 13.18 18.76
C SER A 404 6.70 12.31 19.59
N THR A 405 6.45 12.23 20.89
CA THR A 405 7.24 11.41 21.81
C THR A 405 7.09 9.90 21.50
N ALA A 406 5.88 9.43 21.22
CA ALA A 406 5.61 8.03 20.85
C ALA A 406 6.31 7.66 19.53
N TRP A 407 6.22 8.50 18.50
CA TRP A 407 6.93 8.30 17.24
C TRP A 407 8.45 8.30 17.42
N SER A 408 8.99 9.15 18.31
CA SER A 408 10.41 9.14 18.64
C SER A 408 10.84 7.78 19.23
N ILE A 409 10.05 7.19 20.14
CA ILE A 409 10.33 5.89 20.76
C ILE A 409 10.30 4.80 19.68
N LEU A 410 9.25 4.79 18.86
CA LEU A 410 9.05 3.85 17.77
C LEU A 410 10.22 3.90 16.78
N ALA A 411 10.63 5.10 16.35
CA ALA A 411 11.71 5.30 15.40
C ALA A 411 13.10 4.98 15.98
N ASN A 412 13.40 5.38 17.22
CA ASN A 412 14.73 5.18 17.80
C ASN A 412 14.98 3.74 18.23
N LYS A 413 13.94 3.04 18.69
CA LYS A 413 14.10 1.75 19.36
C LYS A 413 13.58 0.56 18.53
N PHE A 414 12.57 0.77 17.67
CA PHE A 414 11.91 -0.32 16.93
C PHE A 414 11.57 0.02 15.48
N PRO A 415 12.45 0.71 14.73
CA PRO A 415 12.10 1.23 13.41
C PRO A 415 11.82 0.16 12.35
N THR A 416 12.10 -1.12 12.64
CA THR A 416 11.79 -2.26 11.76
C THR A 416 10.47 -2.95 12.08
N ASP A 417 9.87 -2.66 13.24
CA ASP A 417 8.70 -3.39 13.76
C ASP A 417 7.42 -2.55 13.64
N VAL A 418 7.57 -1.22 13.55
CA VAL A 418 6.48 -0.26 13.32
C VAL A 418 5.75 -0.59 12.03
N PHE A 419 4.43 -0.84 12.07
CA PHE A 419 3.65 -1.18 10.87
C PHE A 419 4.32 -2.28 10.04
N THR A 420 4.72 -3.37 10.70
CA THR A 420 5.28 -4.58 10.09
C THR A 420 4.54 -5.78 10.70
N ILE A 421 3.93 -6.64 9.88
CA ILE A 421 3.19 -7.81 10.33
C ILE A 421 4.06 -9.04 10.08
N ARG A 422 4.88 -9.43 11.07
CA ARG A 422 5.70 -10.66 10.95
C ARG A 422 4.93 -11.90 11.39
N ASP A 423 5.17 -13.03 10.73
CA ASP A 423 4.81 -14.37 11.21
C ASP A 423 5.68 -14.77 12.40
N THR A 424 5.47 -14.15 13.55
CA THR A 424 6.17 -14.54 14.78
C THR A 424 5.19 -15.16 15.75
N ALA A 425 5.18 -16.49 15.74
CA ALA A 425 4.47 -17.41 16.65
C ALA A 425 2.95 -17.25 16.71
N SER A 426 2.24 -18.37 16.57
CA SER A 426 0.81 -18.45 16.83
C SER A 426 0.50 -17.85 18.19
N VAL A 427 -0.38 -16.84 18.21
CA VAL A 427 -1.10 -16.50 19.43
C VAL A 427 -1.77 -17.81 19.88
N PRO A 428 -1.62 -18.25 21.14
CA PRO A 428 -2.21 -19.49 21.60
C PRO A 428 -3.69 -19.55 21.18
N PRO A 429 -4.14 -20.60 20.46
CA PRO A 429 -5.53 -20.72 20.07
C PRO A 429 -6.38 -20.72 21.34
N GLY A 430 -7.22 -19.71 21.54
CA GLY A 430 -8.15 -19.73 22.67
C GLY A 430 -8.56 -18.41 23.31
N VAL A 431 -8.12 -17.23 22.84
CA VAL A 431 -8.62 -16.00 23.49
C VAL A 431 -10.03 -15.63 22.98
N ILE A 432 -10.33 -15.82 21.68
CA ILE A 432 -11.62 -15.46 21.08
C ILE A 432 -12.00 -16.42 19.94
N ASN A 433 -13.08 -17.19 20.13
CA ASN A 433 -13.74 -17.95 19.06
C ASN A 433 -14.89 -17.10 18.49
N ILE A 434 -14.60 -16.29 17.48
CA ILE A 434 -15.62 -15.56 16.70
C ILE A 434 -15.52 -16.05 15.26
N HIS A 435 -16.59 -16.61 14.71
CA HIS A 435 -16.69 -16.86 13.28
C HIS A 435 -17.12 -15.60 12.57
N ILE A 436 -16.53 -15.30 11.43
CA ILE A 436 -16.92 -14.17 10.58
C ILE A 436 -17.14 -14.64 9.15
N ASN A 437 -17.99 -13.96 8.38
CA ASN A 437 -18.28 -14.39 7.02
C ASN A 437 -17.09 -14.23 6.07
N SER A 438 -16.99 -15.16 5.13
CA SER A 438 -16.23 -14.99 3.90
C SER A 438 -16.90 -13.96 2.98
N ARG A 439 -16.14 -13.42 2.01
CA ARG A 439 -16.72 -12.56 0.97
C ARG A 439 -17.74 -13.37 0.19
N TYR A 440 -18.96 -12.84 0.09
CA TYR A 440 -19.98 -13.40 -0.79
C TYR A 440 -20.43 -12.29 -1.74
N GLU A 441 -20.46 -12.58 -3.04
CA GLU A 441 -20.91 -11.64 -4.05
C GLU A 441 -21.88 -12.31 -5.01
N ASN A 442 -22.76 -11.50 -5.59
CA ASN A 442 -23.66 -11.94 -6.64
C ASN A 442 -23.83 -10.80 -7.66
N THR A 443 -24.15 -11.18 -8.90
CA THR A 443 -24.40 -10.22 -9.98
C THR A 443 -25.90 -10.09 -10.20
N PHE A 444 -26.37 -8.86 -10.12
CA PHE A 444 -27.75 -8.48 -10.33
C PHE A 444 -27.85 -7.59 -11.57
N PHE A 445 -29.06 -7.47 -12.13
CA PHE A 445 -29.33 -6.64 -13.29
C PHE A 445 -30.51 -5.73 -12.99
N ASN A 446 -30.44 -4.46 -13.41
CA ASN A 446 -31.56 -3.53 -13.27
C ASN A 446 -32.76 -4.02 -14.09
N GLN A 447 -33.86 -4.37 -13.43
CA GLN A 447 -35.07 -4.91 -14.07
C GLN A 447 -36.00 -3.80 -14.59
N THR A 448 -35.65 -2.54 -14.39
CA THR A 448 -36.45 -1.36 -14.74
C THR A 448 -35.86 -0.55 -15.90
N CYS A 449 -34.91 -1.14 -16.65
CA CYS A 449 -34.27 -0.45 -17.75
C CYS A 449 -35.28 -0.01 -18.84
N PRO A 450 -35.20 1.26 -19.32
CA PRO A 450 -36.06 1.75 -20.40
C PRO A 450 -35.95 0.89 -21.65
N THR A 451 -37.04 0.81 -22.41
CA THR A 451 -37.08 0.11 -23.71
C THR A 451 -35.96 0.61 -24.62
N GLY A 452 -35.20 -0.32 -25.21
CA GLY A 452 -34.03 0.00 -26.05
C GLY A 452 -32.72 0.10 -25.28
N THR A 453 -32.71 -0.16 -23.96
CA THR A 453 -31.49 -0.30 -23.16
C THR A 453 -31.38 -1.69 -22.54
N THR A 454 -30.16 -2.14 -22.29
CA THR A 454 -29.81 -3.38 -21.61
C THR A 454 -29.16 -3.05 -20.27
N ALA A 455 -29.61 -3.75 -19.22
CA ALA A 455 -29.03 -3.64 -17.89
C ALA A 455 -27.57 -4.12 -17.89
N GLN A 456 -26.68 -3.31 -17.34
CA GLN A 456 -25.30 -3.73 -17.11
C GLN A 456 -25.21 -4.59 -15.84
N PRO A 457 -24.22 -5.49 -15.76
CA PRO A 457 -23.94 -6.24 -14.53
C PRO A 457 -23.73 -5.30 -13.35
N PHE A 458 -24.53 -5.47 -12.30
CA PHE A 458 -24.39 -4.79 -11.02
C PHE A 458 -23.94 -5.80 -9.97
N VAL A 459 -22.67 -5.75 -9.59
CA VAL A 459 -22.11 -6.67 -8.57
C VAL A 459 -22.38 -6.08 -7.19
N TYR A 460 -23.11 -6.83 -6.37
CA TYR A 460 -23.31 -6.52 -4.96
C TYR A 460 -22.69 -7.61 -4.09
N TYR A 461 -22.05 -7.20 -3.00
CA TYR A 461 -21.30 -8.14 -2.17
C TYR A 461 -21.37 -7.79 -0.69
N CYS A 462 -21.26 -8.84 0.14
CA CYS A 462 -21.02 -8.75 1.56
C CYS A 462 -19.49 -8.81 1.78
N PRO A 463 -18.85 -7.76 2.31
CA PRO A 463 -17.42 -7.80 2.60
C PRO A 463 -17.11 -8.84 3.68
N VAL A 464 -15.87 -9.33 3.69
CA VAL A 464 -15.36 -10.21 4.74
C VAL A 464 -15.56 -9.53 6.10
N GLY A 465 -16.09 -10.26 7.07
CA GLY A 465 -16.23 -9.78 8.44
C GLY A 465 -17.42 -8.88 8.76
N TYR A 466 -18.29 -8.65 7.78
CA TYR A 466 -19.53 -7.90 7.97
C TYR A 466 -20.52 -8.59 8.93
N MET A 467 -20.57 -9.92 8.89
CA MET A 467 -21.41 -10.80 9.72
C MET A 467 -20.55 -11.60 10.69
N TYR A 468 -21.14 -11.98 11.83
CA TYR A 468 -20.44 -12.72 12.88
C TYR A 468 -21.32 -13.58 13.74
N HIS A 469 -20.70 -14.62 14.30
CA HIS A 469 -21.37 -15.54 15.20
C HIS A 469 -20.33 -16.24 16.09
N ASN A 470 -20.68 -16.50 17.34
CA ASN A 470 -19.79 -17.13 18.31
C ASN A 470 -19.81 -18.67 18.28
N LEU A 471 -20.63 -19.28 17.42
CA LEU A 471 -20.82 -20.74 17.42
C LEU A 471 -20.39 -21.46 16.13
N PHE A 472 -20.68 -20.91 14.94
CA PHE A 472 -20.51 -21.66 13.68
C PHE A 472 -20.20 -20.76 12.47
N GLN A 473 -19.23 -21.19 11.66
CA GLN A 473 -18.86 -20.56 10.39
C GLN A 473 -19.99 -20.59 9.35
N SER A 474 -20.74 -21.69 9.28
CA SER A 474 -21.86 -21.83 8.33
C SER A 474 -22.97 -20.79 8.53
N VAL A 475 -23.19 -20.36 9.78
CA VAL A 475 -24.21 -19.34 10.10
C VAL A 475 -23.82 -17.99 9.51
N VAL A 476 -22.56 -17.58 9.65
CA VAL A 476 -22.11 -16.27 9.17
C VAL A 476 -22.02 -16.22 7.65
N ASP A 477 -21.60 -17.32 7.02
CA ASP A 477 -21.56 -17.41 5.56
C ASP A 477 -22.99 -17.44 4.97
N SER A 478 -23.94 -18.15 5.60
CA SER A 478 -25.36 -18.10 5.21
C SER A 478 -25.93 -16.69 5.36
N ASN A 479 -25.69 -16.02 6.48
CA ASN A 479 -26.17 -14.65 6.70
C ASN A 479 -25.60 -13.67 5.67
N ALA A 480 -24.35 -13.86 5.23
CA ALA A 480 -23.75 -13.05 4.17
C ALA A 480 -24.41 -13.30 2.80
N GLN A 481 -24.77 -14.55 2.51
CA GLN A 481 -25.52 -14.90 1.31
C GLN A 481 -26.92 -14.28 1.32
N ASP A 482 -27.65 -14.43 2.44
CA ASP A 482 -28.99 -13.87 2.60
C ASP A 482 -28.96 -12.35 2.46
N PHE A 483 -28.00 -11.67 3.10
CA PHE A 483 -27.80 -10.22 2.94
C PHE A 483 -27.60 -9.80 1.48
N VAL A 484 -26.76 -10.49 0.71
CA VAL A 484 -26.56 -10.12 -0.70
C VAL A 484 -27.81 -10.37 -1.52
N ASN A 485 -28.51 -11.48 -1.30
CA ASN A 485 -29.69 -11.84 -2.07
C ASN A 485 -30.91 -10.98 -1.73
N ASP A 486 -31.08 -10.60 -0.46
CA ASP A 486 -32.19 -9.78 0.02
C ASP A 486 -32.11 -8.33 -0.51
N PHE A 487 -30.91 -7.75 -0.54
CA PHE A 487 -30.72 -6.35 -0.91
C PHE A 487 -30.30 -6.15 -2.36
N GLY A 488 -29.52 -7.08 -2.93
CA GLY A 488 -28.80 -6.88 -4.19
C GLY A 488 -29.70 -6.52 -5.38
N GLN A 489 -30.86 -7.16 -5.51
CA GLN A 489 -31.79 -6.83 -6.60
C GLN A 489 -32.43 -5.45 -6.46
N SER A 490 -32.76 -5.02 -5.24
CA SER A 490 -33.33 -3.69 -4.98
C SER A 490 -32.32 -2.59 -5.30
N LEU A 491 -31.06 -2.78 -4.91
CA LEU A 491 -29.96 -1.87 -5.20
C LEU A 491 -29.62 -1.84 -6.70
N ALA A 492 -29.66 -2.99 -7.39
CA ALA A 492 -29.47 -3.02 -8.84
C ALA A 492 -30.57 -2.25 -9.58
N ASN A 493 -31.82 -2.29 -9.09
CA ASN A 493 -32.89 -1.50 -9.68
C ASN A 493 -32.70 0.01 -9.41
N GLN A 494 -32.17 0.38 -8.24
CA GLN A 494 -31.98 1.78 -7.85
C GLN A 494 -30.73 2.41 -8.50
N TYR A 495 -29.62 1.69 -8.53
CA TYR A 495 -28.29 2.20 -8.90
C TYR A 495 -27.67 1.53 -10.13
N GLY A 496 -28.23 0.41 -10.60
CA GLY A 496 -27.71 -0.32 -11.75
C GLY A 496 -27.86 0.48 -13.05
N VAL A 497 -26.79 0.49 -13.86
CA VAL A 497 -26.72 1.28 -15.09
C VAL A 497 -27.46 0.58 -16.22
N CYS A 498 -28.31 1.34 -16.91
CA CYS A 498 -28.91 0.93 -18.18
C CYS A 498 -28.11 1.56 -19.31
N GLN A 499 -27.60 0.74 -20.23
CA GLN A 499 -26.92 1.23 -21.42
C GLN A 499 -27.71 0.85 -22.66
N VAL A 500 -27.75 1.71 -23.66
CA VAL A 500 -28.14 1.27 -25.01
C VAL A 500 -27.23 0.09 -25.39
N PRO A 501 -27.71 -0.98 -26.03
CA PRO A 501 -26.83 -1.99 -26.61
C PRO A 501 -26.07 -1.38 -27.80
N PHE A 502 -24.81 -1.78 -28.00
CA PHE A 502 -24.05 -1.34 -29.17
C PHE A 502 -24.82 -1.69 -30.46
N THR A 503 -25.08 -0.69 -31.30
CA THR A 503 -25.78 -0.89 -32.58
C THR A 503 -24.83 -1.17 -33.73
N HIS A 504 -23.53 -0.98 -33.50
CA HIS A 504 -22.48 -1.17 -34.49
C HIS A 504 -21.34 -2.00 -33.91
N PHE A 505 -20.85 -2.94 -34.70
CA PHE A 505 -19.73 -3.81 -34.34
C PHE A 505 -18.63 -3.70 -35.36
N ASN A 506 -17.39 -3.93 -34.94
CA ASN A 506 -16.25 -3.94 -35.84
C ASN A 506 -16.39 -5.07 -36.88
N THR A 507 -15.89 -4.82 -38.08
CA THR A 507 -15.55 -5.85 -39.05
C THR A 507 -14.16 -6.42 -38.75
N TYR A 508 -13.77 -7.48 -39.43
CA TYR A 508 -12.43 -8.08 -39.26
C TYR A 508 -11.34 -7.00 -39.45
N GLN A 509 -10.43 -6.91 -38.49
CA GLN A 509 -9.25 -6.04 -38.54
C GLN A 509 -8.00 -6.88 -38.30
N SER A 510 -6.89 -6.52 -38.94
CA SER A 510 -5.61 -7.17 -38.68
C SER A 510 -4.42 -6.21 -38.81
N GLY A 511 -3.32 -6.57 -38.15
CA GLY A 511 -2.05 -5.87 -38.25
C GLY A 511 -0.89 -6.85 -38.15
N VAL A 512 0.19 -6.58 -38.89
CA VAL A 512 1.37 -7.46 -38.94
C VAL A 512 2.52 -6.79 -38.22
N TYR A 513 3.10 -7.49 -37.25
CA TYR A 513 4.18 -6.98 -36.41
C TYR A 513 5.35 -7.95 -36.43
N GLN A 514 6.58 -7.43 -36.49
CA GLN A 514 7.79 -8.25 -36.45
C GLN A 514 8.28 -8.40 -35.01
N LYS A 515 8.64 -9.61 -34.59
CA LYS A 515 9.27 -9.82 -33.28
C LYS A 515 10.55 -8.99 -33.15
N GLN A 516 10.69 -8.29 -32.03
CA GLN A 516 11.87 -7.51 -31.66
C GLN A 516 12.68 -8.21 -30.57
N GLY A 517 13.92 -7.75 -30.36
CA GLY A 517 14.81 -8.28 -29.32
C GLY A 517 15.49 -9.61 -29.67
N CYS A 518 15.65 -9.93 -30.96
CA CYS A 518 16.44 -11.07 -31.39
C CYS A 518 17.94 -10.80 -31.24
N GLY A 519 18.69 -11.82 -30.80
CA GLY A 519 20.15 -11.74 -30.64
C GLY A 519 20.90 -11.52 -31.96
N SER A 520 22.18 -11.17 -31.87
CA SER A 520 23.02 -10.85 -33.04
C SER A 520 22.99 -11.98 -34.09
N GLY A 521 22.70 -11.62 -35.35
CA GLY A 521 22.59 -12.56 -36.49
C GLY A 521 21.19 -13.17 -36.71
N LEU A 522 20.22 -12.88 -35.84
CA LEU A 522 18.85 -13.36 -35.96
C LEU A 522 17.87 -12.22 -36.27
N ILE A 523 16.83 -12.51 -37.04
CA ILE A 523 15.68 -11.63 -37.29
C ILE A 523 14.41 -12.24 -36.69
N GLY A 524 13.50 -11.39 -36.23
CA GLY A 524 12.19 -11.86 -35.75
C GLY A 524 11.27 -12.24 -36.90
N THR A 525 10.45 -13.28 -36.71
CA THR A 525 9.35 -13.60 -37.63
C THR A 525 8.25 -12.54 -37.53
N PHE A 526 7.49 -12.39 -38.61
CA PHE A 526 6.26 -11.61 -38.60
C PHE A 526 5.12 -12.40 -37.95
N TYR A 527 4.30 -11.72 -37.17
CA TYR A 527 3.11 -12.25 -36.52
C TYR A 527 1.91 -11.36 -36.86
N THR A 528 0.84 -11.97 -37.36
CA THR A 528 -0.42 -11.27 -37.67
C THR A 528 -1.31 -11.31 -36.43
N VAL A 529 -1.65 -10.13 -35.93
CA VAL A 529 -2.66 -9.94 -34.88
C VAL A 529 -3.98 -9.67 -35.56
N GLU A 530 -4.99 -10.46 -35.22
CA GLU A 530 -6.31 -10.40 -35.83
C GLU A 530 -7.36 -10.10 -34.77
N VAL A 531 -8.34 -9.29 -35.13
CA VAL A 531 -9.56 -9.03 -34.36
C VAL A 531 -10.73 -9.46 -35.23
N GLN A 532 -11.46 -10.47 -34.78
CA GLN A 532 -12.61 -11.02 -35.50
C GLN A 532 -13.78 -10.02 -35.49
N PRO A 533 -14.70 -10.09 -36.47
CA PRO A 533 -15.91 -9.26 -36.47
C PRO A 533 -16.71 -9.44 -35.16
N GLY A 534 -17.31 -8.37 -34.63
CA GLY A 534 -18.13 -8.45 -33.41
C GLY A 534 -17.37 -8.32 -32.08
N THR A 535 -16.05 -8.19 -32.11
CA THR A 535 -15.20 -8.11 -30.91
C THR A 535 -15.31 -6.76 -30.19
N PHE A 536 -15.42 -5.65 -30.93
CA PHE A 536 -15.56 -4.28 -30.42
C PHE A 536 -16.90 -3.71 -30.88
N GLY A 537 -17.60 -3.06 -29.96
CA GLY A 537 -18.90 -2.41 -30.21
C GLY A 537 -18.80 -0.89 -30.10
N SER A 538 -19.62 -0.18 -30.87
CA SER A 538 -19.74 1.28 -30.81
C SER A 538 -21.20 1.73 -30.87
N TYR A 539 -21.48 2.83 -30.17
CA TYR A 539 -22.74 3.56 -30.25
C TYR A 539 -22.79 4.56 -31.42
N VAL A 540 -21.65 4.80 -32.06
CA VAL A 540 -21.49 5.86 -33.06
C VAL A 540 -21.56 5.29 -34.48
N SER A 541 -20.72 4.31 -34.81
CA SER A 541 -20.67 3.71 -36.15
C SER A 541 -19.81 2.44 -36.18
N VAL A 542 -19.91 1.67 -37.28
CA VAL A 542 -18.99 0.56 -37.55
C VAL A 542 -17.55 1.05 -37.68
N GLN A 543 -17.35 2.28 -38.20
CA GLN A 543 -16.02 2.86 -38.33
C GLN A 543 -15.39 3.12 -36.96
N ASP A 544 -16.14 3.68 -36.02
CA ASP A 544 -15.63 3.90 -34.65
C ASP A 544 -15.30 2.57 -33.95
N ALA A 545 -16.11 1.53 -34.13
CA ALA A 545 -15.79 0.18 -33.65
C ALA A 545 -14.53 -0.41 -34.32
N ASN A 546 -14.34 -0.14 -35.61
CA ASN A 546 -13.12 -0.52 -36.35
C ASN A 546 -11.89 0.25 -35.88
N ASP A 547 -12.05 1.54 -35.56
CA ASP A 547 -10.97 2.40 -35.05
C ASP A 547 -10.54 1.93 -33.67
N GLN A 548 -11.48 1.54 -32.80
CA GLN A 548 -11.20 0.92 -31.50
C GLN A 548 -10.46 -0.43 -31.66
N ALA A 549 -10.92 -1.30 -32.56
CA ALA A 549 -10.25 -2.57 -32.87
C ALA A 549 -8.82 -2.35 -33.39
N THR A 550 -8.64 -1.34 -34.25
CA THR A 550 -7.34 -0.98 -34.83
C THR A 550 -6.41 -0.37 -33.79
N ALA A 551 -6.91 0.50 -32.91
CA ALA A 551 -6.16 1.07 -31.80
C ALA A 551 -5.68 -0.03 -30.82
N TRP A 552 -6.53 -1.03 -30.55
CA TRP A 552 -6.14 -2.20 -29.76
C TRP A 552 -5.02 -3.01 -30.43
N ILE A 553 -5.14 -3.28 -31.75
CA ILE A 553 -4.11 -3.96 -32.53
C ILE A 553 -2.79 -3.18 -32.49
N ILE A 554 -2.83 -1.84 -32.60
CA ILE A 554 -1.64 -0.98 -32.52
C ILE A 554 -1.00 -1.03 -31.13
N ALA A 555 -1.82 -0.95 -30.07
CA ALA A 555 -1.33 -0.94 -28.69
C ALA A 555 -0.71 -2.28 -28.26
N ASN A 556 -1.28 -3.41 -28.71
CA ASN A 556 -0.90 -4.75 -28.26
C ASN A 556 -0.06 -5.53 -29.28
N GLY A 557 0.00 -5.05 -30.52
CA GLY A 557 0.57 -5.77 -31.67
C GLY A 557 2.01 -6.22 -31.47
N GLN A 558 2.87 -5.30 -31.01
CA GLN A 558 4.28 -5.61 -30.77
C GLN A 558 4.49 -6.59 -29.61
N THR A 559 3.69 -6.49 -28.54
CA THR A 559 3.75 -7.41 -27.40
C THR A 559 3.38 -8.83 -27.82
N LEU A 560 2.30 -8.98 -28.57
CA LEU A 560 1.85 -10.27 -29.09
C LEU A 560 2.85 -10.88 -30.07
N ALA A 561 3.44 -10.07 -30.96
CA ALA A 561 4.51 -10.52 -31.84
C ALA A 561 5.78 -10.92 -31.08
N ASN A 562 6.11 -10.23 -29.99
CA ASN A 562 7.24 -10.61 -29.15
C ASN A 562 7.00 -11.91 -28.38
N GLN A 563 5.77 -12.19 -27.98
CA GLN A 563 5.38 -13.42 -27.28
C GLN A 563 5.29 -14.63 -28.22
N ASN A 564 4.67 -14.45 -29.40
CA ASN A 564 4.31 -15.55 -30.30
C ASN A 564 5.26 -15.71 -31.51
N GLY A 565 6.04 -14.67 -31.83
CA GLY A 565 7.04 -14.74 -32.88
C GLY A 565 8.28 -15.53 -32.45
N SER A 566 9.03 -16.02 -33.43
CA SER A 566 10.32 -16.71 -33.24
C SER A 566 11.48 -15.87 -33.76
N CYS A 567 12.69 -16.10 -33.27
CA CYS A 567 13.91 -15.54 -33.86
C CYS A 567 14.52 -16.57 -34.80
N VAL A 568 14.72 -16.19 -36.06
CA VAL A 568 15.28 -17.07 -37.10
C VAL A 568 16.58 -16.50 -37.63
N ALA A 569 17.46 -17.36 -38.13
CA ALA A 569 18.71 -16.91 -38.75
C ALA A 569 18.40 -16.04 -39.97
N ASN A 570 19.11 -14.91 -40.08
CA ASN A 570 19.04 -14.08 -41.28
C ASN A 570 19.83 -14.77 -42.40
N ILE A 571 19.26 -15.80 -43.03
CA ILE A 571 19.92 -16.56 -44.09
C ILE A 571 19.70 -15.82 -45.41
N GLN A 572 20.77 -15.18 -45.91
CA GLN A 572 20.84 -14.70 -47.29
C GLN A 572 21.05 -15.90 -48.23
N TYR A 573 20.19 -16.04 -49.24
CA TYR A 573 20.41 -16.97 -50.35
C TYR A 573 20.73 -16.17 -51.61
N VAL A 574 21.82 -16.53 -52.29
CA VAL A 574 22.17 -16.07 -53.64
C VAL A 574 21.91 -17.24 -54.58
N SER A 575 21.07 -17.05 -55.59
CA SER A 575 20.88 -18.05 -56.65
C SER A 575 21.58 -17.57 -57.91
N LEU A 576 22.57 -18.34 -58.38
CA LEU A 576 23.28 -18.10 -59.64
C LEU A 576 22.63 -18.96 -60.73
N SER A 577 22.29 -18.37 -61.88
CA SER A 577 21.87 -19.11 -63.07
C SER A 577 22.84 -18.78 -64.21
N VAL A 578 23.56 -19.80 -64.67
CA VAL A 578 24.42 -19.71 -65.85
C VAL A 578 23.62 -20.27 -67.02
N ILE A 579 23.35 -19.44 -68.03
CA ILE A 579 22.65 -19.87 -69.24
C ILE A 579 23.69 -19.93 -70.35
N LEU A 580 23.97 -21.14 -70.84
CA LEU A 580 24.75 -21.35 -72.05
C LEU A 580 23.77 -21.44 -73.22
N SER A 581 23.75 -20.42 -74.07
CA SER A 581 22.98 -20.43 -75.31
C SER A 581 23.92 -20.64 -76.49
N SER A 582 23.92 -21.83 -77.09
CA SER A 582 24.49 -22.01 -78.43
C SER A 582 23.40 -21.78 -79.48
N PHE A 583 23.64 -20.87 -80.41
CA PHE A 583 22.78 -20.65 -81.57
C PHE A 583 23.35 -21.40 -82.77
N PRO A 584 22.56 -22.18 -83.53
CA PRO A 584 23.06 -22.79 -84.75
C PRO A 584 23.21 -21.71 -85.83
N GLY A 585 24.46 -21.34 -86.16
CA GLY A 585 24.78 -20.71 -87.44
C GLY A 585 25.64 -19.44 -87.46
N GLN A 586 26.22 -18.96 -86.37
CA GLN A 586 27.26 -17.93 -86.42
C GLN A 586 28.35 -18.20 -85.39
N PHE A 587 29.61 -18.09 -85.82
CA PHE A 587 30.79 -18.32 -84.99
C PHE A 587 30.94 -17.23 -83.93
N GLY A 588 31.00 -17.65 -82.66
CA GLY A 588 31.29 -16.84 -81.49
C GLY A 588 30.35 -17.19 -80.34
N ASP A 589 30.80 -18.05 -79.41
CA ASP A 589 30.03 -18.36 -78.20
C ASP A 589 30.16 -17.20 -77.19
N GLU A 590 29.03 -16.62 -76.79
CA GLU A 590 28.94 -15.66 -75.68
C GLU A 590 28.40 -16.37 -74.43
N ILE A 591 29.08 -16.22 -73.28
CA ILE A 591 28.66 -16.81 -72.00
C ILE A 591 27.96 -15.74 -71.17
N TYR A 592 26.72 -16.03 -70.76
CA TYR A 592 25.93 -15.16 -69.89
C TYR A 592 25.78 -15.78 -68.50
N ALA A 593 26.28 -15.06 -67.48
CA ALA A 593 26.04 -15.38 -66.07
C ALA A 593 25.06 -14.35 -65.49
N THR A 594 23.94 -14.82 -64.93
CA THR A 594 22.96 -13.96 -64.26
C THR A 594 22.88 -14.33 -62.78
N ALA A 595 23.18 -13.36 -61.90
CA ALA A 595 23.05 -13.51 -60.46
C ALA A 595 21.76 -12.85 -59.97
N TYR A 596 21.00 -13.54 -59.12
CA TYR A 596 19.81 -12.99 -58.46
C TYR A 596 20.08 -12.82 -56.96
N ALA A 597 19.85 -11.61 -56.46
CA ALA A 597 19.97 -11.25 -55.05
C ALA A 597 18.77 -10.41 -54.59
N SER A 598 18.35 -10.56 -53.33
CA SER A 598 17.20 -9.85 -52.75
C SER A 598 17.51 -8.42 -52.27
N GLN A 599 18.77 -7.99 -52.37
CA GLN A 599 19.30 -6.64 -52.10
C GLN A 599 20.55 -6.40 -53.01
N PRO A 600 21.00 -5.14 -53.23
CA PRO A 600 22.02 -4.83 -54.24
C PRO A 600 23.46 -5.34 -53.93
N VAL A 601 24.15 -5.88 -54.94
CA VAL A 601 25.53 -6.46 -54.85
C VAL A 601 26.35 -6.09 -56.10
N GLN A 602 27.64 -5.77 -55.94
CA GLN A 602 28.59 -5.59 -57.06
C GLN A 602 29.33 -6.91 -57.36
N THR A 603 29.47 -7.28 -58.62
CA THR A 603 30.17 -8.50 -59.07
C THR A 603 31.33 -8.14 -60.00
N ASN A 604 32.55 -8.64 -59.73
CA ASN A 604 33.62 -8.69 -60.72
C ASN A 604 33.84 -10.15 -61.14
N VAL A 605 34.01 -10.36 -62.45
CA VAL A 605 34.30 -11.67 -63.05
C VAL A 605 35.69 -11.59 -63.65
N ASP A 606 36.66 -12.26 -63.04
CA ASP A 606 38.01 -12.39 -63.59
C ASP A 606 38.16 -13.79 -64.22
N LEU A 607 38.66 -13.85 -65.47
CA LEU A 607 38.94 -15.10 -66.17
C LEU A 607 40.46 -15.26 -66.34
N ASN A 608 41.01 -16.37 -65.82
CA ASN A 608 42.38 -16.78 -66.07
C ASN A 608 42.40 -17.95 -67.08
N TYR A 609 43.23 -17.84 -68.11
CA TYR A 609 43.43 -18.89 -69.12
C TYR A 609 44.83 -19.47 -69.01
N ASP A 610 44.95 -20.79 -69.10
CA ASP A 610 46.23 -21.47 -69.26
C ASP A 610 46.20 -22.34 -70.54
N TYR A 611 47.27 -22.28 -71.34
CA TYR A 611 47.32 -22.97 -72.63
C TYR A 611 47.83 -24.41 -72.48
N GLY A 612 46.92 -25.38 -72.62
CA GLY A 612 47.24 -26.81 -72.69
C GLY A 612 47.62 -27.28 -74.10
N PRO A 613 48.38 -28.39 -74.24
CA PRO A 613 49.08 -28.80 -75.47
C PRO A 613 48.20 -29.36 -76.61
N PHE A 614 46.87 -29.18 -76.57
CA PHE A 614 45.93 -29.77 -77.55
C PHE A 614 44.84 -28.81 -78.05
N ASN A 615 45.09 -27.49 -78.07
CA ASN A 615 44.08 -26.49 -78.47
C ASN A 615 42.72 -26.67 -77.75
N GLN A 616 42.74 -27.21 -76.53
CA GLN A 616 41.58 -27.26 -75.64
C GLN A 616 41.76 -26.16 -74.60
N PHE A 617 40.78 -25.27 -74.52
CA PHE A 617 40.70 -24.29 -73.45
C PHE A 617 40.18 -24.97 -72.18
N TYR A 618 41.02 -25.06 -71.16
CA TYR A 618 40.58 -25.32 -69.80
C TYR A 618 40.64 -24.00 -69.04
N GLY A 619 39.47 -23.45 -68.72
CA GLY A 619 39.35 -22.28 -67.85
C GLY A 619 38.69 -22.70 -66.54
N ASN A 620 39.30 -22.36 -65.42
CA ASN A 620 38.58 -22.24 -64.15
C ASN A 620 38.19 -20.77 -64.00
N ALA A 621 36.92 -20.51 -63.70
CA ALA A 621 36.42 -19.18 -63.41
C ALA A 621 36.33 -19.02 -61.89
N ASP A 622 37.21 -18.19 -61.31
CA ASP A 622 37.15 -17.84 -59.90
C ASP A 622 36.21 -16.64 -59.73
N ILE A 623 35.06 -16.87 -59.09
CA ILE A 623 34.06 -15.83 -58.85
C ILE A 623 34.26 -15.29 -57.43
N THR A 624 34.78 -14.07 -57.31
CA THR A 624 34.94 -13.40 -56.01
C THR A 624 33.83 -12.37 -55.78
N ILE A 625 33.10 -12.51 -54.67
CA ILE A 625 32.01 -11.59 -54.30
C ILE A 625 32.47 -10.73 -53.11
N GLN A 626 32.55 -9.41 -53.27
CA GLN A 626 32.81 -8.45 -52.17
C GLN A 626 31.58 -7.55 -51.91
N ALA A 627 31.28 -7.32 -50.63
CA ALA A 627 30.11 -6.56 -50.20
C ALA A 627 30.35 -5.03 -50.31
N GLY A 628 29.59 -4.37 -51.18
CA GLY A 628 29.54 -2.91 -51.37
C GLY A 628 28.37 -2.49 -52.27
N ALA A 629 27.85 -1.27 -52.09
CA ALA A 629 26.48 -0.89 -52.45
C ALA A 629 26.15 -0.71 -53.97
N SER A 630 24.91 -1.10 -54.30
CA SER A 630 24.02 -0.69 -55.43
C SER A 630 23.88 -1.58 -56.70
N ASN A 631 22.60 -1.91 -56.94
CA ASN A 631 21.77 -2.31 -58.09
C ASN A 631 22.18 -3.47 -59.04
N SER A 632 21.20 -4.30 -59.41
CA SER A 632 21.30 -5.40 -60.37
C SER A 632 22.02 -5.02 -61.67
N GLN A 633 23.00 -5.81 -62.11
CA GLN A 633 23.70 -5.63 -63.38
C GLN A 633 23.78 -6.93 -64.18
N SER A 634 23.52 -6.84 -65.48
CA SER A 634 23.85 -7.87 -66.46
C SER A 634 25.19 -7.50 -67.10
N VAL A 635 26.18 -8.39 -67.05
CA VAL A 635 27.52 -8.15 -67.60
C VAL A 635 27.74 -9.11 -68.77
N LEU A 636 28.04 -8.57 -69.95
CA LEU A 636 28.51 -9.34 -71.11
C LEU A 636 29.98 -9.71 -70.87
N VAL A 637 30.31 -11.01 -70.86
CA VAL A 637 31.62 -11.46 -70.37
C VAL A 637 32.67 -11.58 -71.47
N THR A 638 32.34 -11.94 -72.72
CA THR A 638 33.28 -11.89 -73.87
C THR A 638 32.61 -12.25 -75.21
N THR A 639 33.27 -11.98 -76.34
CA THR A 639 33.08 -12.60 -77.67
C THR A 639 34.32 -13.44 -78.02
N VAL A 640 34.18 -14.74 -78.27
CA VAL A 640 35.29 -15.62 -78.66
C VAL A 640 35.52 -15.55 -80.18
N PRO A 641 36.75 -15.34 -80.69
CA PRO A 641 37.03 -15.37 -82.13
C PRO A 641 36.96 -16.80 -82.69
N SER A 642 36.45 -16.92 -83.91
CA SER A 642 36.26 -18.16 -84.66
C SER A 642 37.54 -19.01 -84.80
N GLY A 643 37.51 -20.22 -84.26
CA GLY A 643 38.46 -21.29 -84.57
C GLY A 643 37.75 -22.65 -84.42
N GLU A 644 37.84 -23.49 -85.45
CA GLU A 644 37.13 -24.77 -85.53
C GLU A 644 37.61 -25.76 -84.44
N GLY A 645 36.72 -26.07 -83.50
CA GLY A 645 36.88 -27.13 -82.51
C GLY A 645 35.61 -27.30 -81.67
N ASP A 646 35.14 -28.53 -81.52
CA ASP A 646 33.96 -28.87 -80.72
C ASP A 646 34.24 -28.65 -79.21
N PHE A 647 33.41 -27.85 -78.55
CA PHE A 647 33.45 -27.65 -77.10
C PHE A 647 32.44 -28.57 -76.40
N TYR A 648 32.87 -29.32 -75.39
CA TYR A 648 32.00 -30.05 -74.47
C TYR A 648 32.11 -29.42 -73.08
N VAL A 649 30.98 -28.97 -72.53
CA VAL A 649 30.89 -28.51 -71.13
C VAL A 649 29.99 -29.48 -70.36
N CYS A 650 30.56 -30.17 -69.37
CA CYS A 650 29.79 -30.98 -68.44
C CYS A 650 28.92 -30.09 -67.54
N GLN A 651 27.64 -30.45 -67.40
CA GLN A 651 26.74 -29.89 -66.39
C GLN A 651 27.37 -30.01 -64.98
N SER A 652 27.70 -28.89 -64.36
CA SER A 652 27.93 -28.81 -62.92
C SER A 652 26.71 -28.16 -62.25
N ILE A 653 25.94 -28.96 -61.52
CA ILE A 653 24.99 -28.44 -60.52
C ILE A 653 25.84 -28.07 -59.31
N LEU A 654 26.08 -26.78 -59.09
CA LEU A 654 26.74 -26.31 -57.88
C LEU A 654 25.70 -26.18 -56.75
N SER A 655 25.63 -27.16 -55.85
CA SER A 655 24.86 -27.06 -54.61
C SER A 655 25.72 -26.40 -53.53
N VAL A 656 25.39 -25.16 -53.13
CA VAL A 656 26.06 -24.50 -52.00
C VAL A 656 25.30 -24.83 -50.71
N THR A 657 25.99 -25.49 -49.78
CA THR A 657 25.49 -25.69 -48.41
C THR A 657 26.27 -24.74 -47.50
N PRO A 658 25.63 -23.83 -46.75
CA PRO A 658 26.37 -22.86 -45.94
C PRO A 658 26.88 -23.52 -44.66
N THR A 659 28.19 -23.70 -44.54
CA THR A 659 28.86 -23.90 -43.25
C THR A 659 29.29 -22.55 -42.69
N SER A 660 28.93 -22.31 -41.43
CA SER A 660 29.23 -21.09 -40.67
C SER A 660 30.73 -20.87 -40.46
N TYR A 661 31.09 -19.58 -40.34
CA TYR A 661 32.33 -18.97 -39.84
C TYR A 661 33.40 -18.55 -40.87
N GLY A 662 33.78 -17.26 -40.78
CA GLY A 662 35.03 -16.72 -41.29
C GLY A 662 34.88 -15.90 -42.57
N ASN A 663 35.36 -14.65 -42.53
CA ASN A 663 35.46 -13.79 -43.71
C ASN A 663 36.27 -14.48 -44.81
N GLN A 664 35.73 -14.43 -46.04
CA GLN A 664 36.19 -15.04 -47.29
C GLN A 664 35.66 -16.46 -47.56
N VAL A 665 34.67 -16.51 -48.44
CA VAL A 665 34.31 -17.71 -49.19
C VAL A 665 35.25 -17.75 -50.39
N TYR A 666 36.14 -18.75 -50.42
CA TYR A 666 36.81 -19.17 -51.65
C TYR A 666 35.91 -20.21 -52.31
N ILE A 667 35.62 -20.04 -53.60
CA ILE A 667 34.98 -21.07 -54.44
C ILE A 667 36.09 -21.83 -55.14
#